data_AF-A0A6J6ZK03-F1
#
_entry.id   AF-A0A6J6ZK03-F1
#
_cell.length_a   1.000
_cell.length_b   1.000
_cell.length_c   1.000
_cell.angle_alpha   90.00
_cell.angle_beta   90.00
_cell.angle_gamma   90.00
#
_symmetry.space_group_name_H-M   'P 1'
#
loop_
_entity.id
_entity.type
_entity.pdbx_description
1 polymer ?
#
loop_
_entity_poly.entity_id
_entity_poly.type
_entity_poly.pdbx_seq_one_letter_code
_entity_poly.pdbx_strand_id
1 'polypeptide(L)'
;MINFDEVHLGKSRNLGIRAAAGDVVAFIDDDAVPEPDWVSGLRAGFEDERVAGAGGLVWDHTGVELQYRYSACSRIGDPRFDLVGPFDEYMYPGADPFMYLQGTNCSFRREALVEIGGFDETIEYYLDEVEVCMQLIDRGHRLAVLDGAAVHHHYLPSHLRANRTTWTHPFPIVKNRYYFALSHGCAERSQGEVLLELDTWAKGVIAGGRRELKRIGQPEQIDSYIEQVHRGISEGVTLGLAASRKSVEVGEPEGEFRPFPTVAGEHSRRYCFVSGEYPPDVGGVGRFTSDTARGLAAEGHEVHVVTRTDTAHRIDVERGVWVHRVPIQDRYIPELENSPLRFNLEHCAALYHEVDRLHRRRPVDLVSAPIWNCEGLLPSLDQRFPTVTTLVTTIEKVLEILPSWQEKEHIRALAKLEVETLRRAPFVHANSTATERSALTRTEGTVHLAHFGLDDPSLGVVAASRAEEGTVELLFVGRLERRKGIDLLLEILPELLDLWPELRVRIVGRDTPSTEMDATYREAFLLQYADRPSVLSRVEFDGELTDDEVRSAYAGCDIFCAPSRYESFGLVLLEAMSFSKPVVACDEGGMSDLVEDNGILVPIDDSAALSVALSELIGDADKREQMGRRGRELFEQTWQLDHAVARTDELYGLLADSWTPSASGIAPKDLADVLVAAGALNEADALAAAATLLAPDRSPADLIGGVVRLLLCGDAYFIHQVYLLSYGRDPFDWELEVQMAHLARGGSPLTILRGLGAPGVGGTLIGAGWEAELVPLWSRAVRQQVVAALAASENQAFLEQSFHAILRRGVGPDLDELLAQLAEGRTREDLLRQLALSDEAAAKEIPIDWLDELAPTSASSPSDQRSGSDSSHPARRARRAAGSLRRVATEVSSQASREHELAQRLDRIEAQLLLIAQADSERAQTENADTDSAQLGKQAQFVDQMAVQRLVAARIDELVQQQHSGFEMVSSRVDELTKQQHSGFDNLTTWLDVLSRKQEAMAMDLRERLPAGPPLEGLPEPKILTEGGLEALRERDGGVLRVNLGAGEKPLKGYVNTDARALPEIDVVADVRKLPFEAGSLEELCSQHLVEHFRFHEFRTVILPYWKKLLASSGQLRVVCPDLSALVNSAATENLSMDQLAVAIFGLQDYSGDDHLAMYTPESLTEMLLEAGFAKVEVVASGRRNGGTYEMELLAWPAIQAPKPKAAQTANTKISGEKK
;
A
#
# COMPACT_ATOMS: atom_id res chain seq x y z
N MET A 1 -13.92 21.67 -23.57
CA MET A 1 -14.69 21.39 -22.35
C MET A 1 -16.14 21.22 -22.75
N ILE A 2 -16.74 20.07 -22.44
CA ILE A 2 -18.17 19.79 -22.65
C ILE A 2 -18.82 19.96 -21.28
N ASN A 3 -19.76 20.89 -21.14
CA ASN A 3 -20.47 21.06 -19.87
C ASN A 3 -21.43 19.90 -19.64
N PHE A 4 -21.44 19.33 -18.44
CA PHE A 4 -22.29 18.22 -18.08
C PHE A 4 -22.77 18.39 -16.63
N ASP A 5 -24.08 18.60 -16.46
CA ASP A 5 -24.68 19.00 -15.18
C ASP A 5 -25.19 17.79 -14.35
N GLU A 6 -25.07 16.58 -14.88
CA GLU A 6 -25.47 15.33 -14.21
C GLU A 6 -24.23 14.58 -13.72
N VAL A 7 -24.21 14.11 -12.47
CA VAL A 7 -23.11 13.27 -11.99
C VAL A 7 -23.35 11.83 -12.46
N HIS A 8 -22.76 11.47 -13.60
CA HIS A 8 -22.92 10.13 -14.18
C HIS A 8 -21.76 9.79 -15.12
N LEU A 9 -20.90 8.84 -14.73
CA LEU A 9 -19.66 8.55 -15.44
C LEU A 9 -19.89 7.89 -16.81
N GLY A 10 -20.79 6.91 -16.90
CA GLY A 10 -21.13 6.28 -18.19
C GLY A 10 -21.63 7.28 -19.25
N LYS A 11 -22.56 8.18 -18.87
CA LYS A 11 -23.08 9.25 -19.74
C LYS A 11 -21.99 10.24 -20.17
N SER A 12 -21.14 10.70 -19.24
CA SER A 12 -20.07 11.64 -19.57
C SER A 12 -19.02 11.00 -20.48
N ARG A 13 -18.66 9.72 -20.26
CA ARG A 13 -17.80 8.95 -21.15
C ARG A 13 -18.40 8.81 -22.55
N ASN A 14 -19.69 8.48 -22.67
CA ASN A 14 -20.38 8.42 -23.96
C ASN A 14 -20.43 9.77 -24.71
N LEU A 15 -20.61 10.88 -23.99
CA LEU A 15 -20.49 12.23 -24.57
C LEU A 15 -19.07 12.50 -25.07
N GLY A 16 -18.05 12.09 -24.30
CA GLY A 16 -16.66 12.17 -24.69
C GLY A 16 -16.36 11.40 -25.98
N ILE A 17 -16.88 10.18 -26.11
CA ILE A 17 -16.68 9.35 -27.32
C ILE A 17 -17.32 10.00 -28.56
N ARG A 18 -18.50 10.61 -28.43
CA ARG A 18 -19.15 11.34 -29.55
C ARG A 18 -18.34 12.56 -29.99
N ALA A 19 -17.71 13.26 -29.05
CA ALA A 19 -16.86 14.41 -29.34
C ALA A 19 -15.46 14.03 -29.84
N ALA A 20 -14.99 12.81 -29.55
CA ALA A 20 -13.67 12.33 -29.94
C ALA A 20 -13.67 11.81 -31.38
N ALA A 21 -12.81 12.41 -32.21
CA ALA A 21 -12.65 12.09 -33.63
C ALA A 21 -11.40 11.25 -33.96
N GLY A 22 -10.67 10.78 -32.94
CA GLY A 22 -9.52 9.90 -33.11
C GLY A 22 -9.90 8.42 -33.16
N ASP A 23 -9.04 7.59 -33.76
CA ASP A 23 -9.23 6.14 -33.87
C ASP A 23 -9.20 5.42 -32.50
N VAL A 24 -8.49 6.03 -31.54
CA VAL A 24 -8.38 5.58 -30.15
C VAL A 24 -8.89 6.70 -29.24
N VAL A 25 -9.71 6.33 -28.25
CA VAL A 25 -10.20 7.22 -27.21
C VAL A 25 -9.54 6.81 -25.89
N ALA A 26 -8.75 7.70 -25.30
CA ALA A 26 -8.12 7.51 -23.99
C ALA A 26 -8.94 8.16 -22.88
N PHE A 27 -9.03 7.49 -21.74
CA PHE A 27 -9.73 7.92 -20.54
C PHE A 27 -8.73 7.98 -19.38
N ILE A 28 -8.77 9.10 -18.67
CA ILE A 28 -7.96 9.38 -17.49
C ILE A 28 -8.81 10.19 -16.51
N ASP A 29 -8.62 9.95 -15.22
CA ASP A 29 -9.34 10.71 -14.18
C ASP A 29 -8.76 12.13 -14.06
N ASP A 30 -9.58 13.07 -13.59
CA ASP A 30 -9.18 14.47 -13.37
C ASP A 30 -8.25 14.65 -12.17
N ASP A 31 -8.10 13.61 -11.34
CA ASP A 31 -7.13 13.48 -10.25
C ASP A 31 -5.99 12.50 -10.54
N ALA A 32 -5.78 12.16 -11.82
CA ALA A 32 -4.65 11.37 -12.28
C ALA A 32 -3.70 12.21 -13.17
N VAL A 33 -2.40 11.96 -13.02
CA VAL A 33 -1.33 12.63 -13.76
C VAL A 33 -0.64 11.59 -14.65
N PRO A 34 -0.74 11.71 -15.98
CA PRO A 34 -0.09 10.76 -16.88
C PRO A 34 1.42 10.98 -16.93
N GLU A 35 2.19 9.90 -16.95
CA GLU A 35 3.63 9.97 -17.22
C GLU A 35 3.89 10.59 -18.60
N PRO A 36 5.05 11.24 -18.84
CA PRO A 36 5.29 11.99 -20.08
C PRO A 36 5.19 11.16 -21.37
N ASP A 37 5.45 9.86 -21.28
CA ASP A 37 5.35 8.89 -22.38
C ASP A 37 4.02 8.12 -22.41
N TRP A 38 3.04 8.47 -21.58
CA TRP A 38 1.77 7.74 -21.45
C TRP A 38 1.07 7.52 -22.79
N VAL A 39 0.93 8.56 -23.62
CA VAL A 39 0.27 8.45 -24.94
C VAL A 39 1.05 7.55 -25.90
N SER A 40 2.39 7.67 -25.94
CA SER A 40 3.24 6.79 -26.75
C SER A 40 3.20 5.35 -26.25
N GLY A 41 3.15 5.13 -24.93
CA GLY A 41 2.96 3.84 -24.31
C GLY A 41 1.66 3.20 -24.74
N LEU A 42 0.53 3.91 -24.59
CA LEU A 42 -0.80 3.42 -25.02
C LEU A 42 -0.82 3.07 -26.51
N ARG A 43 -0.23 3.93 -27.37
CA ARG A 43 -0.15 3.70 -28.82
C ARG A 43 0.49 2.35 -29.15
N ALA A 44 1.54 1.94 -28.43
CA ALA A 44 2.22 0.67 -28.68
C ALA A 44 1.29 -0.55 -28.54
N GLY A 45 0.29 -0.47 -27.63
CA GLY A 45 -0.72 -1.51 -27.48
C GLY A 45 -1.63 -1.69 -28.69
N PHE A 46 -1.86 -0.63 -29.47
CA PHE A 46 -2.74 -0.63 -30.65
C PHE A 46 -2.01 -0.94 -31.96
N GLU A 47 -0.72 -1.32 -31.92
CA GLU A 47 -0.04 -1.86 -33.10
C GLU A 47 -0.59 -3.23 -33.51
N ASP A 48 -1.14 -3.99 -32.56
CA ASP A 48 -1.93 -5.20 -32.85
C ASP A 48 -3.39 -4.81 -33.12
N GLU A 49 -3.87 -5.08 -34.34
CA GLU A 49 -5.26 -4.81 -34.74
C GLU A 49 -6.29 -5.60 -33.90
N ARG A 50 -5.89 -6.72 -33.27
CA ARG A 50 -6.76 -7.52 -32.40
C ARG A 50 -6.98 -6.90 -31.01
N VAL A 51 -6.17 -5.91 -30.64
CA VAL A 51 -6.28 -5.22 -29.36
C VAL A 51 -7.33 -4.11 -29.50
N ALA A 52 -8.44 -4.26 -28.78
CA ALA A 52 -9.50 -3.26 -28.73
C ALA A 52 -9.34 -2.26 -27.60
N GLY A 53 -8.55 -2.58 -26.57
CA GLY A 53 -8.26 -1.66 -25.47
C GLY A 53 -6.86 -1.84 -24.89
N ALA A 54 -6.28 -0.75 -24.42
CA ALA A 54 -4.97 -0.72 -23.79
C ALA A 54 -4.97 0.14 -22.52
N GLY A 55 -4.25 -0.28 -21.50
CA GLY A 55 -4.05 0.46 -20.25
C GLY A 55 -2.76 0.03 -19.57
N GLY A 56 -2.39 0.68 -18.48
CA GLY A 56 -1.12 0.40 -17.81
C GLY A 56 -1.16 0.55 -16.30
N LEU A 57 0.02 0.70 -15.72
CA LEU A 57 0.21 0.78 -14.27
C LEU A 57 -0.42 2.06 -13.69
N VAL A 58 -0.93 1.95 -12.47
CA VAL A 58 -1.41 3.10 -11.69
C VAL A 58 -0.58 3.18 -10.43
N TRP A 59 0.34 4.13 -10.40
CA TRP A 59 1.07 4.50 -9.18
C TRP A 59 0.14 5.29 -8.28
N ASP A 60 0.34 5.17 -6.97
CA ASP A 60 -0.26 6.16 -6.09
C ASP A 60 0.45 7.51 -6.18
N HIS A 61 -0.09 8.52 -5.50
CA HIS A 61 0.47 9.86 -5.39
C HIS A 61 1.95 9.94 -4.93
N THR A 62 2.50 8.86 -4.35
CA THR A 62 3.91 8.81 -3.97
C THR A 62 4.80 8.44 -5.15
N GLY A 63 4.26 7.78 -6.18
CA GLY A 63 5.04 7.21 -7.27
C GLY A 63 5.97 6.07 -6.87
N VAL A 64 5.93 5.65 -5.59
CA VAL A 64 6.74 4.55 -5.02
C VAL A 64 5.95 3.26 -5.00
N GLU A 65 4.69 3.30 -4.56
CA GLU A 65 3.82 2.13 -4.49
C GLU A 65 2.85 2.07 -5.67
N LEU A 66 2.60 0.87 -6.17
CA LEU A 66 1.54 0.63 -7.14
C LEU A 66 0.20 0.63 -6.42
N GLN A 67 -0.70 1.54 -6.80
CA GLN A 67 -2.08 1.46 -6.36
C GLN A 67 -2.80 0.32 -7.10
N TYR A 68 -2.64 0.25 -8.42
CA TYR A 68 -3.16 -0.83 -9.25
C TYR A 68 -2.08 -1.29 -10.23
N ARG A 69 -1.87 -2.60 -10.30
CA ARG A 69 -1.03 -3.22 -11.33
C ARG A 69 -1.93 -3.61 -12.51
N TYR A 70 -2.12 -4.90 -12.74
CA TYR A 70 -3.05 -5.43 -13.73
C TYR A 70 -4.24 -6.04 -13.02
N SER A 71 -5.41 -5.96 -13.63
CA SER A 71 -6.65 -6.20 -12.91
C SER A 71 -7.55 -7.21 -13.59
N ALA A 72 -8.24 -7.99 -12.77
CA ALA A 72 -9.26 -8.94 -13.19
C ALA A 72 -10.51 -8.74 -12.36
N CYS A 73 -11.68 -9.01 -12.94
CA CYS A 73 -12.94 -8.92 -12.23
C CYS A 73 -13.75 -10.19 -12.49
N SER A 74 -14.44 -10.68 -11.46
CA SER A 74 -15.44 -11.73 -11.66
C SER A 74 -16.70 -11.17 -12.31
N ARG A 75 -17.51 -12.06 -12.91
CA ARG A 75 -18.83 -11.69 -13.46
C ARG A 75 -19.87 -11.29 -12.41
N ILE A 76 -19.53 -11.37 -11.12
CA ILE A 76 -20.33 -10.82 -10.02
C ILE A 76 -19.75 -9.52 -9.44
N GLY A 77 -18.73 -8.95 -10.07
CA GLY A 77 -18.17 -7.65 -9.70
C GLY A 77 -17.14 -7.70 -8.58
N ASP A 78 -16.39 -8.80 -8.42
CA ASP A 78 -15.24 -8.89 -7.50
C ASP A 78 -13.92 -8.55 -8.20
N PRO A 79 -13.32 -7.39 -7.92
CA PRO A 79 -12.04 -7.00 -8.53
C PRO A 79 -10.83 -7.59 -7.80
N ARG A 80 -9.78 -7.85 -8.57
CA ARG A 80 -8.39 -8.10 -8.13
C ARG A 80 -7.48 -7.11 -8.88
N PHE A 81 -6.42 -6.64 -8.22
CA PHE A 81 -5.61 -5.49 -8.69
C PHE A 81 -4.11 -5.78 -8.83
N ASP A 82 -3.70 -7.00 -8.48
CA ASP A 82 -2.32 -7.46 -8.34
C ASP A 82 -2.00 -8.58 -9.33
N LEU A 83 -2.71 -8.64 -10.46
CA LEU A 83 -2.55 -9.70 -11.43
C LEU A 83 -1.15 -9.68 -12.08
N VAL A 84 -0.58 -10.87 -12.25
CA VAL A 84 0.69 -11.11 -12.96
C VAL A 84 0.41 -12.12 -14.07
N GLY A 85 1.04 -11.95 -15.23
CA GLY A 85 0.81 -12.80 -16.39
C GLY A 85 1.23 -14.27 -16.20
N PRO A 86 0.86 -15.17 -17.14
CA PRO A 86 0.27 -14.89 -18.45
C PRO A 86 -1.22 -14.48 -18.40
N PHE A 87 -1.64 -13.60 -19.31
CA PHE A 87 -2.96 -12.97 -19.25
C PHE A 87 -4.04 -13.62 -20.11
N ASP A 88 -3.68 -14.53 -21.02
CA ASP A 88 -4.60 -15.13 -21.99
C ASP A 88 -5.75 -15.91 -21.32
N GLU A 89 -5.53 -16.46 -20.11
CA GLU A 89 -6.55 -17.17 -19.33
C GLU A 89 -7.67 -16.24 -18.81
N TYR A 90 -7.52 -14.93 -18.94
CA TYR A 90 -8.53 -13.93 -18.55
C TYR A 90 -9.19 -13.25 -19.76
N MET A 91 -8.84 -13.66 -20.98
CA MET A 91 -9.22 -13.01 -22.25
C MET A 91 -9.79 -14.01 -23.27
N TYR A 92 -10.79 -14.79 -22.85
CA TYR A 92 -11.61 -15.61 -23.75
C TYR A 92 -13.10 -15.34 -23.51
N PRO A 93 -13.97 -15.51 -24.54
CA PRO A 93 -15.40 -15.31 -24.36
C PRO A 93 -15.97 -16.19 -23.26
N GLY A 94 -16.63 -15.59 -22.28
CA GLY A 94 -17.15 -16.28 -21.09
C GLY A 94 -16.22 -16.28 -19.88
N ALA A 95 -14.98 -15.76 -19.98
CA ALA A 95 -14.02 -15.80 -18.87
C ALA A 95 -14.61 -15.23 -17.55
N ASP A 96 -14.34 -15.92 -16.44
CA ASP A 96 -14.69 -15.54 -15.06
C ASP A 96 -13.61 -16.09 -14.09
N PRO A 97 -12.73 -15.25 -13.52
CA PRO A 97 -12.63 -13.81 -13.74
C PRO A 97 -12.09 -13.46 -15.14
N PHE A 98 -12.41 -12.27 -15.63
CA PHE A 98 -11.89 -11.71 -16.88
C PHE A 98 -11.01 -10.49 -16.61
N MET A 99 -10.13 -10.17 -17.55
CA MET A 99 -9.23 -9.02 -17.42
C MET A 99 -9.96 -7.71 -17.70
N TYR A 100 -9.61 -6.65 -16.97
CA TYR A 100 -10.11 -5.30 -17.27
C TYR A 100 -9.04 -4.23 -17.08
N LEU A 101 -9.24 -3.10 -17.74
CA LEU A 101 -8.39 -1.91 -17.67
C LEU A 101 -8.96 -0.94 -16.63
N GLN A 102 -8.09 -0.30 -15.85
CA GLN A 102 -8.53 0.63 -14.81
C GLN A 102 -9.15 1.90 -15.41
N GLY A 103 -10.26 2.38 -14.85
CA GLY A 103 -10.94 3.58 -15.34
C GLY A 103 -10.05 4.83 -15.38
N THR A 104 -9.13 4.91 -14.42
CA THR A 104 -8.11 5.98 -14.29
C THR A 104 -7.01 5.91 -15.37
N ASN A 105 -6.87 4.77 -16.05
CA ASN A 105 -5.83 4.52 -17.05
C ASN A 105 -6.27 3.45 -18.06
N CYS A 106 -7.18 3.84 -18.94
CA CYS A 106 -7.66 2.96 -20.01
C CYS A 106 -7.85 3.72 -21.32
N SER A 107 -7.79 2.98 -22.42
CA SER A 107 -8.03 3.50 -23.75
C SER A 107 -8.61 2.40 -24.61
N PHE A 108 -9.41 2.77 -25.60
CA PHE A 108 -10.09 1.82 -26.47
C PHE A 108 -10.12 2.31 -27.90
N ARG A 109 -10.10 1.37 -28.86
CA ARG A 109 -10.44 1.67 -30.25
C ARG A 109 -11.87 2.18 -30.29
N ARG A 110 -12.08 3.31 -30.97
CA ARG A 110 -13.38 3.93 -31.09
C ARG A 110 -14.39 2.99 -31.76
N GLU A 111 -13.97 2.27 -32.80
CA GLU A 111 -14.82 1.29 -33.49
C GLU A 111 -15.32 0.17 -32.56
N ALA A 112 -14.49 -0.29 -31.64
CA ALA A 112 -14.84 -1.34 -30.68
C ALA A 112 -15.83 -0.82 -29.62
N LEU A 113 -15.67 0.44 -29.19
CA LEU A 113 -16.66 1.11 -28.34
C LEU A 113 -18.02 1.29 -29.04
N VAL A 114 -18.01 1.63 -30.33
CA VAL A 114 -19.24 1.74 -31.14
C VAL A 114 -19.90 0.37 -31.29
N GLU A 115 -19.13 -0.69 -31.53
CA GLU A 115 -19.63 -2.07 -31.67
C GLU A 115 -20.43 -2.55 -30.45
N ILE A 116 -19.98 -2.19 -29.24
CA ILE A 116 -20.67 -2.55 -27.99
C ILE A 116 -21.74 -1.53 -27.56
N GLY A 117 -21.92 -0.43 -28.31
CA GLY A 117 -22.90 0.62 -28.01
C GLY A 117 -22.50 1.55 -26.86
N GLY A 118 -21.20 1.79 -26.69
CA GLY A 118 -20.63 2.63 -25.64
C GLY A 118 -20.70 2.03 -24.23
N PHE A 119 -20.49 2.89 -23.23
CA PHE A 119 -20.65 2.56 -21.81
C PHE A 119 -22.13 2.41 -21.47
N ASP A 120 -22.48 1.42 -20.63
CA ASP A 120 -23.86 1.22 -20.18
C ASP A 120 -24.32 2.37 -19.26
N GLU A 121 -25.31 3.15 -19.71
CA GLU A 121 -25.86 4.26 -18.93
C GLU A 121 -26.72 3.79 -17.74
N THR A 122 -26.89 2.48 -17.54
CA THR A 122 -27.43 1.96 -16.29
C THR A 122 -26.37 1.96 -15.18
N ILE A 123 -25.08 2.06 -15.50
CA ILE A 123 -23.98 2.11 -14.54
C ILE A 123 -23.47 3.56 -14.42
N GLU A 124 -23.91 4.26 -13.36
CA GLU A 124 -23.53 5.66 -13.12
C GLU A 124 -22.12 5.82 -12.55
N TYR A 125 -21.61 4.81 -11.86
CA TYR A 125 -20.33 4.84 -11.16
C TYR A 125 -19.94 3.44 -10.68
N TYR A 126 -18.65 3.06 -10.79
CA TYR A 126 -18.12 1.76 -10.36
C TYR A 126 -18.62 0.59 -11.22
N LEU A 127 -17.68 -0.13 -11.85
CA LEU A 127 -17.87 -1.24 -12.81
C LEU A 127 -18.22 -0.85 -14.25
N ASP A 128 -18.23 0.42 -14.61
CA ASP A 128 -18.60 0.84 -15.97
C ASP A 128 -17.50 0.53 -17.01
N GLU A 129 -16.22 0.76 -16.73
CA GLU A 129 -15.13 0.26 -17.59
C GLU A 129 -14.98 -1.28 -17.54
N VAL A 130 -15.35 -1.89 -16.41
CA VAL A 130 -15.31 -3.34 -16.22
C VAL A 130 -16.29 -4.01 -17.20
N GLU A 131 -17.50 -3.47 -17.32
CA GLU A 131 -18.51 -3.95 -18.28
C GLU A 131 -18.03 -3.82 -19.72
N VAL A 132 -17.41 -2.69 -20.10
CA VAL A 132 -16.83 -2.50 -21.43
C VAL A 132 -15.76 -3.55 -21.73
N CYS A 133 -14.81 -3.78 -20.81
CA CYS A 133 -13.77 -4.79 -20.99
C CYS A 133 -14.34 -6.20 -21.17
N MET A 134 -15.34 -6.55 -20.37
CA MET A 134 -16.04 -7.84 -20.48
C MET A 134 -16.72 -8.00 -21.85
N GLN A 135 -17.46 -6.99 -22.31
CA GLN A 135 -18.17 -7.03 -23.60
C GLN A 135 -17.22 -7.17 -24.79
N LEU A 136 -16.04 -6.55 -24.72
CA LEU A 136 -15.00 -6.65 -25.74
C LEU A 136 -14.39 -8.05 -25.76
N ILE A 137 -14.03 -8.60 -24.60
CA ILE A 137 -13.50 -9.97 -24.47
C ILE A 137 -14.53 -11.01 -24.96
N ASP A 138 -15.81 -10.84 -24.62
CA ASP A 138 -16.88 -11.74 -25.07
C ASP A 138 -17.12 -11.70 -26.58
N ARG A 139 -16.68 -10.62 -27.26
CA ARG A 139 -16.65 -10.51 -28.73
C ARG A 139 -15.36 -11.00 -29.37
N GLY A 140 -14.42 -11.50 -28.57
CA GLY A 140 -13.15 -12.04 -29.04
C GLY A 140 -12.04 -11.00 -29.23
N HIS A 141 -12.24 -9.77 -28.77
CA HIS A 141 -11.17 -8.76 -28.74
C HIS A 141 -10.17 -9.05 -27.62
N ARG A 142 -8.94 -8.56 -27.79
CA ARG A 142 -7.90 -8.61 -26.75
C ARG A 142 -7.73 -7.26 -26.07
N LEU A 143 -7.20 -7.30 -24.85
CA LEU A 143 -6.74 -6.12 -24.12
C LEU A 143 -5.22 -6.15 -23.98
N ALA A 144 -4.59 -4.99 -24.07
CA ALA A 144 -3.16 -4.82 -23.82
C ALA A 144 -2.94 -4.18 -22.45
N VAL A 145 -2.05 -4.79 -21.68
CA VAL A 145 -1.59 -4.25 -20.40
C VAL A 145 -0.13 -3.86 -20.53
N LEU A 146 0.17 -2.60 -20.22
CA LEU A 146 1.39 -1.93 -20.65
C LEU A 146 2.12 -1.31 -19.46
N ASP A 147 3.33 -1.79 -19.17
CA ASP A 147 4.18 -1.17 -18.14
C ASP A 147 4.54 0.28 -18.51
N GLY A 148 4.74 0.58 -19.80
CA GLY A 148 5.13 1.90 -20.32
C GLY A 148 4.00 2.91 -20.47
N ALA A 149 2.78 2.60 -20.02
CA ALA A 149 1.63 3.52 -20.06
C ALA A 149 1.15 3.80 -18.64
N ALA A 150 1.99 4.40 -17.80
CA ALA A 150 1.67 4.59 -16.39
C ALA A 150 1.07 5.97 -16.06
N VAL A 151 0.28 6.03 -15.00
CA VAL A 151 -0.27 7.28 -14.42
C VAL A 151 -0.03 7.31 -12.91
N HIS A 152 -0.01 8.50 -12.31
CA HIS A 152 0.01 8.73 -10.86
C HIS A 152 -1.37 9.19 -10.40
N HIS A 153 -1.96 8.52 -9.43
CA HIS A 153 -3.30 8.82 -8.94
C HIS A 153 -3.23 9.57 -7.59
N HIS A 154 -3.65 10.83 -7.59
CA HIS A 154 -3.47 11.77 -6.47
C HIS A 154 -4.58 11.73 -5.43
N TYR A 155 -5.69 11.05 -5.74
CA TYR A 155 -6.87 10.90 -4.90
C TYR A 155 -7.44 12.24 -4.40
N LEU A 156 -8.51 12.71 -5.05
CA LEU A 156 -9.31 13.83 -4.53
C LEU A 156 -10.58 13.35 -3.79
N PRO A 157 -10.94 13.97 -2.65
CA PRO A 157 -12.24 13.75 -2.04
C PRO A 157 -13.38 14.06 -3.03
N SER A 158 -14.46 13.29 -2.97
CA SER A 158 -15.63 13.48 -3.82
C SER A 158 -16.92 13.43 -3.02
N HIS A 159 -18.05 13.77 -3.65
CA HIS A 159 -19.37 13.66 -3.03
C HIS A 159 -19.76 12.22 -2.66
N LEU A 160 -19.06 11.19 -3.20
CA LEU A 160 -19.25 9.78 -2.86
C LEU A 160 -18.30 9.29 -1.75
N ARG A 161 -17.16 9.97 -1.56
CA ARG A 161 -16.07 9.50 -0.69
C ARG A 161 -15.38 10.62 0.06
N ALA A 162 -15.22 10.46 1.37
CA ALA A 162 -14.49 11.43 2.21
C ALA A 162 -12.95 11.27 2.14
N ASN A 163 -12.45 10.05 1.88
CA ASN A 163 -11.01 9.73 1.76
C ASN A 163 -10.83 8.40 0.97
N ARG A 164 -9.58 7.97 0.71
CA ARG A 164 -9.22 6.80 -0.13
C ARG A 164 -10.04 5.54 0.14
N THR A 165 -10.52 5.32 1.36
CA THR A 165 -11.20 4.09 1.79
C THR A 165 -12.66 4.29 2.20
N THR A 166 -13.13 5.53 2.32
CA THR A 166 -14.38 5.85 3.01
C THR A 166 -15.46 6.30 2.05
N TRP A 167 -16.44 5.44 1.81
CA TRP A 167 -17.67 5.79 1.07
C TRP A 167 -18.67 6.44 2.01
N THR A 168 -19.13 7.64 1.68
CA THR A 168 -20.20 8.35 2.42
C THR A 168 -21.55 8.20 1.74
N HIS A 169 -21.58 7.81 0.46
CA HIS A 169 -22.81 7.64 -0.31
C HIS A 169 -22.81 6.29 -1.08
N PRO A 170 -23.22 5.18 -0.44
CA PRO A 170 -23.01 3.82 -0.96
C PRO A 170 -23.98 3.38 -2.06
N PHE A 171 -25.08 4.12 -2.26
CA PHE A 171 -26.16 3.75 -3.18
C PHE A 171 -25.68 3.31 -4.58
N PRO A 172 -24.93 4.10 -5.37
CA PRO A 172 -24.57 3.74 -6.74
C PRO A 172 -23.68 2.50 -6.79
N ILE A 173 -22.75 2.34 -5.83
CA ILE A 173 -21.84 1.19 -5.74
C ILE A 173 -22.64 -0.10 -5.52
N VAL A 174 -23.58 -0.08 -4.56
CA VAL A 174 -24.43 -1.24 -4.25
C VAL A 174 -25.37 -1.55 -5.41
N LYS A 175 -26.05 -0.53 -5.95
CA LYS A 175 -26.98 -0.67 -7.07
C LYS A 175 -26.28 -1.26 -8.30
N ASN A 176 -25.13 -0.73 -8.68
CA ASN A 176 -24.38 -1.14 -9.86
C ASN A 176 -23.81 -2.55 -9.72
N ARG A 177 -23.29 -2.92 -8.53
CA ARG A 177 -22.79 -4.28 -8.33
C ARG A 177 -23.90 -5.33 -8.41
N TYR A 178 -25.07 -5.07 -7.80
CA TYR A 178 -26.22 -5.98 -7.90
C TYR A 178 -26.73 -6.09 -9.34
N TYR A 179 -26.86 -4.96 -10.04
CA TYR A 179 -27.26 -4.91 -11.45
C TYR A 179 -26.29 -5.71 -12.34
N PHE A 180 -24.98 -5.42 -12.22
CA PHE A 180 -23.92 -6.07 -13.00
C PHE A 180 -23.91 -7.59 -12.75
N ALA A 181 -23.90 -8.02 -11.49
CA ALA A 181 -23.80 -9.42 -11.12
C ALA A 181 -25.02 -10.24 -11.57
N LEU A 182 -26.23 -9.70 -11.48
CA LEU A 182 -27.42 -10.40 -11.96
C LEU A 182 -27.51 -10.42 -13.49
N SER A 183 -27.01 -9.37 -14.16
CA SER A 183 -26.98 -9.28 -15.62
C SER A 183 -25.94 -10.22 -16.25
N HIS A 184 -24.83 -10.47 -15.56
CA HIS A 184 -23.66 -11.14 -16.15
C HIS A 184 -23.19 -12.40 -15.41
N GLY A 185 -23.41 -12.50 -14.10
CA GLY A 185 -23.00 -13.64 -13.26
C GLY A 185 -23.93 -14.86 -13.37
N CYS A 186 -25.12 -14.69 -13.93
CA CYS A 186 -26.10 -15.78 -14.09
C CYS A 186 -25.86 -16.66 -15.33
N ALA A 187 -24.75 -16.46 -16.05
CA ALA A 187 -24.40 -17.26 -17.23
C ALA A 187 -24.10 -18.73 -16.84
N GLU A 188 -23.39 -18.94 -15.73
CA GLU A 188 -22.99 -20.27 -15.23
C GLU A 188 -23.47 -20.56 -13.80
N ARG A 189 -23.98 -19.55 -13.09
CA ARG A 189 -24.48 -19.64 -11.71
C ARG A 189 -26.00 -19.42 -11.68
N SER A 190 -26.68 -20.02 -10.70
CA SER A 190 -28.09 -19.72 -10.46
C SER A 190 -28.26 -18.33 -9.86
N GLN A 191 -29.41 -17.69 -10.12
CA GLN A 191 -29.75 -16.40 -9.52
C GLN A 191 -29.69 -16.42 -7.99
N GLY A 192 -30.04 -17.54 -7.36
CA GLY A 192 -29.97 -17.71 -5.91
C GLY A 192 -28.54 -17.68 -5.36
N GLU A 193 -27.59 -18.28 -6.07
CA GLU A 193 -26.16 -18.26 -5.71
C GLU A 193 -25.59 -16.84 -5.81
N VAL A 194 -25.86 -16.15 -6.91
CA VAL A 194 -25.44 -14.76 -7.12
C VAL A 194 -25.99 -13.85 -6.02
N LEU A 195 -27.29 -13.97 -5.69
CA LEU A 195 -27.91 -13.16 -4.64
C LEU A 195 -27.33 -13.43 -3.24
N LEU A 196 -26.95 -14.68 -2.93
CA LEU A 196 -26.37 -15.04 -1.64
C LEU A 196 -24.98 -14.43 -1.45
N GLU A 197 -24.16 -14.43 -2.50
CA GLU A 197 -22.84 -13.79 -2.49
C GLU A 197 -22.97 -12.26 -2.33
N LEU A 198 -23.89 -11.64 -3.07
CA LEU A 198 -24.16 -10.20 -2.99
C LEU A 198 -24.72 -9.77 -1.62
N ASP A 199 -25.56 -10.59 -0.97
CA ASP A 199 -26.07 -10.32 0.39
C ASP A 199 -24.93 -10.34 1.42
N THR A 200 -24.02 -11.30 1.31
CA THR A 200 -22.83 -11.38 2.17
C THR A 200 -21.96 -10.14 2.02
N TRP A 201 -21.70 -9.72 0.78
CA TRP A 201 -20.97 -8.49 0.49
C TRP A 201 -21.68 -7.24 1.05
N ALA A 202 -22.99 -7.10 0.84
CA ALA A 202 -23.77 -5.95 1.32
C ALA A 202 -23.78 -5.81 2.85
N LYS A 203 -23.79 -6.93 3.59
CA LYS A 203 -23.60 -6.91 5.06
C LYS A 203 -22.23 -6.37 5.44
N GLY A 204 -21.19 -6.71 4.67
CA GLY A 204 -19.85 -6.13 4.80
C GLY A 204 -19.85 -4.62 4.62
N VAL A 205 -20.53 -4.11 3.57
CA VAL A 205 -20.69 -2.67 3.30
C VAL A 205 -21.36 -1.96 4.48
N ILE A 206 -22.48 -2.50 5.00
CA ILE A 206 -23.18 -1.93 6.16
C ILE A 206 -22.28 -1.92 7.40
N ALA A 207 -21.59 -3.02 7.68
CA ALA A 207 -20.71 -3.12 8.84
C ALA A 207 -19.51 -2.16 8.74
N GLY A 208 -18.94 -2.02 7.55
CA GLY A 208 -17.86 -1.07 7.24
C GLY A 208 -18.31 0.38 7.42
N GLY A 209 -19.39 0.78 6.75
CA GLY A 209 -19.95 2.12 6.86
C GLY A 209 -20.33 2.50 8.30
N ARG A 210 -20.90 1.57 9.07
CA ARG A 210 -21.19 1.79 10.51
C ARG A 210 -19.93 2.07 11.34
N ARG A 211 -18.83 1.35 11.09
CA ARG A 211 -17.56 1.58 11.80
C ARG A 211 -16.96 2.92 11.41
N GLU A 212 -17.01 3.24 10.13
CA GLU A 212 -16.33 4.39 9.56
C GLU A 212 -17.05 5.72 9.86
N LEU A 213 -18.37 5.78 9.70
CA LEU A 213 -19.17 6.96 10.06
C LEU A 213 -19.02 7.32 11.55
N LYS A 214 -18.82 6.32 12.43
CA LYS A 214 -18.46 6.57 13.82
C LYS A 214 -17.05 7.14 13.96
N ARG A 215 -16.08 6.62 13.20
CA ARG A 215 -14.68 7.05 13.24
C ARG A 215 -14.53 8.51 12.80
N ILE A 216 -15.24 8.94 11.76
CA ILE A 216 -15.20 10.33 11.26
C ILE A 216 -16.15 11.29 12.01
N GLY A 217 -16.76 10.84 13.11
CA GLY A 217 -17.61 11.69 13.95
C GLY A 217 -18.98 12.02 13.38
N GLN A 218 -19.51 11.19 12.48
CA GLN A 218 -20.84 11.34 11.85
C GLN A 218 -21.80 10.16 12.13
N PRO A 219 -21.97 9.72 13.38
CA PRO A 219 -22.81 8.56 13.71
C PRO A 219 -24.30 8.74 13.35
N GLU A 220 -24.77 9.97 13.26
CA GLU A 220 -26.14 10.33 12.87
C GLU A 220 -26.48 9.96 11.42
N GLN A 221 -25.48 9.80 10.55
CA GLN A 221 -25.69 9.43 9.14
C GLN A 221 -25.85 7.92 8.92
N ILE A 222 -25.65 7.09 9.96
CA ILE A 222 -25.67 5.62 9.83
C ILE A 222 -26.99 5.10 9.29
N ASP A 223 -28.12 5.62 9.76
CA ASP A 223 -29.44 5.13 9.33
C ASP A 223 -29.69 5.49 7.86
N SER A 224 -29.35 6.71 7.44
CA SER A 224 -29.42 7.13 6.03
C SER A 224 -28.47 6.31 5.14
N TYR A 225 -27.26 6.02 5.61
CA TYR A 225 -26.31 5.16 4.89
C TYR A 225 -26.88 3.76 4.64
N ILE A 226 -27.51 3.16 5.65
CA ILE A 226 -28.11 1.82 5.55
C ILE A 226 -29.35 1.84 4.64
N GLU A 227 -30.18 2.88 4.74
CA GLU A 227 -31.30 3.08 3.83
C GLU A 227 -30.83 3.15 2.37
N GLN A 228 -29.74 3.88 2.10
CA GLN A 228 -29.13 3.95 0.77
C GLN A 228 -28.63 2.59 0.29
N VAL A 229 -28.02 1.76 1.15
CA VAL A 229 -27.63 0.39 0.81
C VAL A 229 -28.87 -0.43 0.43
N HIS A 230 -29.93 -0.42 1.25
CA HIS A 230 -31.15 -1.18 0.97
C HIS A 230 -31.85 -0.73 -0.32
N ARG A 231 -31.89 0.59 -0.58
CA ARG A 231 -32.40 1.14 -1.83
C ARG A 231 -31.57 0.65 -3.02
N GLY A 232 -30.24 0.66 -2.89
CA GLY A 232 -29.32 0.16 -3.90
C GLY A 232 -29.56 -1.32 -4.21
N ILE A 233 -29.76 -2.16 -3.19
CA ILE A 233 -30.09 -3.59 -3.37
C ILE A 233 -31.40 -3.73 -4.17
N SER A 234 -32.48 -3.08 -3.73
CA SER A 234 -33.81 -3.19 -4.35
C SER A 234 -33.78 -2.81 -5.82
N GLU A 235 -33.17 -1.67 -6.12
CA GLU A 235 -33.08 -1.14 -7.48
C GLU A 235 -32.12 -1.95 -8.35
N GLY A 236 -30.97 -2.35 -7.81
CA GLY A 236 -30.00 -3.21 -8.51
C GLY A 236 -30.58 -4.58 -8.88
N VAL A 237 -31.34 -5.22 -7.98
CA VAL A 237 -32.05 -6.47 -8.27
C VAL A 237 -33.08 -6.28 -9.38
N THR A 238 -33.88 -5.21 -9.28
CA THR A 238 -34.92 -4.90 -10.27
C THR A 238 -34.33 -4.72 -11.67
N LEU A 239 -33.27 -3.92 -11.78
CA LEU A 239 -32.58 -3.66 -13.04
C LEU A 239 -31.86 -4.92 -13.57
N GLY A 240 -31.20 -5.67 -12.70
CA GLY A 240 -30.41 -6.84 -13.07
C GLY A 240 -31.27 -7.99 -13.59
N LEU A 241 -32.41 -8.26 -12.93
CA LEU A 241 -33.37 -9.27 -13.41
C LEU A 241 -34.06 -8.87 -14.72
N ALA A 242 -34.18 -7.56 -14.98
CA ALA A 242 -34.70 -7.06 -16.24
C ALA A 242 -33.69 -7.15 -17.39
N ALA A 243 -32.40 -7.39 -17.10
CA ALA A 243 -31.29 -7.38 -18.06
C ALA A 243 -31.29 -6.11 -18.97
N SER A 244 -31.62 -4.97 -18.39
CA SER A 244 -31.97 -3.74 -19.12
C SER A 244 -30.76 -2.84 -19.40
N ARG A 245 -29.74 -3.34 -20.11
CA ARG A 245 -28.59 -2.53 -20.56
C ARG A 245 -29.08 -1.33 -21.36
N LYS A 246 -28.62 -0.12 -21.01
CA LYS A 246 -28.93 1.13 -21.73
C LYS A 246 -27.74 1.52 -22.60
N SER A 247 -27.69 0.94 -23.78
CA SER A 247 -26.72 1.32 -24.83
C SER A 247 -27.14 2.61 -25.53
N VAL A 248 -26.16 3.40 -25.98
CA VAL A 248 -26.40 4.63 -26.76
C VAL A 248 -25.89 4.45 -28.19
N GLU A 249 -26.57 5.05 -29.15
CA GLU A 249 -26.05 5.18 -30.51
C GLU A 249 -24.93 6.24 -30.53
N VAL A 250 -23.69 5.78 -30.43
CA VAL A 250 -22.50 6.64 -30.39
C VAL A 250 -22.15 7.19 -31.78
N GLY A 251 -22.41 6.43 -32.85
CA GLY A 251 -22.33 6.89 -34.24
C GLY A 251 -20.97 7.45 -34.69
N GLU A 252 -21.01 8.29 -35.73
CA GLU A 252 -19.86 9.06 -36.24
C GLU A 252 -19.50 10.22 -35.28
N PRO A 253 -18.23 10.67 -35.24
CA PRO A 253 -17.83 11.78 -34.39
C PRO A 253 -18.52 13.09 -34.79
N GLU A 254 -18.87 13.92 -33.79
CA GLU A 254 -19.57 15.19 -33.98
C GLU A 254 -18.70 16.31 -34.61
N GLY A 255 -17.40 16.09 -34.77
CA GLY A 255 -16.46 17.05 -35.34
C GLY A 255 -15.20 16.41 -35.93
N GLU A 256 -14.33 17.24 -36.50
CA GLU A 256 -13.04 16.81 -37.05
C GLU A 256 -11.97 16.62 -35.97
N PHE A 257 -10.99 15.77 -36.25
CA PHE A 257 -9.82 15.57 -35.39
C PHE A 257 -9.02 16.87 -35.26
N ARG A 258 -8.81 17.33 -34.03
CA ARG A 258 -8.02 18.51 -33.72
C ARG A 258 -6.67 18.09 -33.18
N PRO A 259 -5.56 18.33 -33.89
CA PRO A 259 -4.25 18.03 -33.36
C PRO A 259 -3.98 18.88 -32.12
N PHE A 260 -3.46 18.24 -31.07
CA PHE A 260 -2.98 18.95 -29.89
C PHE A 260 -1.55 19.48 -30.16
N PRO A 261 -1.22 20.73 -29.79
CA PRO A 261 0.14 21.22 -29.94
C PRO A 261 1.10 20.38 -29.08
N THR A 262 2.05 19.70 -29.70
CA THR A 262 3.12 19.00 -28.97
C THR A 262 4.23 19.99 -28.63
N VAL A 263 4.58 20.09 -27.35
CA VAL A 263 5.66 20.97 -26.87
C VAL A 263 7.04 20.33 -27.08
N ALA A 264 7.11 19.00 -27.22
CA ALA A 264 8.38 18.29 -27.41
C ALA A 264 9.05 18.65 -28.76
N GLY A 265 10.16 19.38 -28.69
CA GLY A 265 11.03 19.64 -29.84
C GLY A 265 11.94 18.45 -30.20
N GLU A 266 12.58 18.50 -31.37
CA GLU A 266 13.58 17.49 -31.83
C GLU A 266 14.78 17.31 -30.86
N HIS A 267 14.95 18.25 -29.92
CA HIS A 267 16.05 18.29 -28.93
C HIS A 267 15.57 18.21 -27.47
N SER A 268 14.36 17.72 -27.21
CA SER A 268 13.87 17.54 -25.84
C SER A 268 14.80 16.64 -25.03
N ARG A 269 15.10 17.04 -23.79
CA ARG A 269 15.97 16.34 -22.84
C ARG A 269 15.26 16.15 -21.51
N ARG A 270 15.77 15.22 -20.70
CA ARG A 270 15.34 14.97 -19.34
C ARG A 270 16.32 15.56 -18.33
N TYR A 271 15.94 16.68 -17.75
CA TYR A 271 16.73 17.35 -16.71
C TYR A 271 16.21 17.03 -15.32
N CYS A 272 17.10 16.79 -14.36
CA CYS A 272 16.73 16.58 -12.96
C CYS A 272 17.45 17.59 -12.07
N PHE A 273 16.69 18.45 -11.40
CA PHE A 273 17.20 19.35 -10.38
C PHE A 273 17.12 18.68 -9.02
N VAL A 274 18.16 18.80 -8.19
CA VAL A 274 18.15 18.35 -6.80
C VAL A 274 18.28 19.58 -5.92
N SER A 275 17.28 19.90 -5.12
CA SER A 275 17.36 21.03 -4.18
C SER A 275 16.41 20.86 -3.01
N GLY A 276 16.90 20.93 -1.78
CA GLY A 276 16.08 20.86 -0.57
C GLY A 276 15.15 22.07 -0.36
N GLU A 277 15.34 23.15 -1.12
CA GLU A 277 14.46 24.31 -1.18
C GLU A 277 13.68 24.32 -2.50
N TYR A 278 12.35 24.45 -2.41
CA TYR A 278 11.46 24.58 -3.57
C TYR A 278 10.10 25.11 -3.08
N PRO A 279 9.32 25.86 -3.88
CA PRO A 279 8.01 26.35 -3.46
C PRO A 279 7.16 25.27 -2.75
N PRO A 280 6.42 25.61 -1.68
CA PRO A 280 6.20 26.95 -1.13
C PRO A 280 7.33 27.49 -0.22
N ASP A 281 8.24 26.64 0.28
CA ASP A 281 9.31 27.05 1.19
C ASP A 281 10.58 27.41 0.40
N VAL A 282 10.80 28.71 0.14
CA VAL A 282 11.88 29.17 -0.75
C VAL A 282 12.81 30.21 -0.14
N GLY A 283 14.11 29.93 -0.17
CA GLY A 283 15.16 30.93 -0.24
C GLY A 283 15.54 31.25 -1.69
N GLY A 284 16.67 31.95 -1.86
CA GLY A 284 17.17 32.30 -3.20
C GLY A 284 17.53 31.08 -4.06
N VAL A 285 17.96 29.98 -3.43
CA VAL A 285 18.25 28.72 -4.12
C VAL A 285 16.97 28.12 -4.68
N GLY A 286 15.93 27.97 -3.84
CA GLY A 286 14.64 27.44 -4.28
C GLY A 286 13.96 28.28 -5.37
N ARG A 287 14.08 29.62 -5.32
CA ARG A 287 13.52 30.51 -6.36
C ARG A 287 14.18 30.28 -7.71
N PHE A 288 15.51 30.30 -7.78
CA PHE A 288 16.23 30.05 -9.03
C PHE A 288 15.98 28.64 -9.59
N THR A 289 16.00 27.61 -8.73
CA THR A 289 15.70 26.23 -9.14
C THR A 289 14.32 26.14 -9.78
N SER A 290 13.30 26.74 -9.14
CA SER A 290 11.92 26.77 -9.65
C SER A 290 11.79 27.50 -10.98
N ASP A 291 12.37 28.70 -11.09
CA ASP A 291 12.25 29.51 -12.30
C ASP A 291 12.97 28.85 -13.48
N THR A 292 14.17 28.31 -13.27
CA THR A 292 14.91 27.59 -14.31
C THR A 292 14.20 26.30 -14.73
N ALA A 293 13.73 25.51 -13.76
CA ALA A 293 13.01 24.27 -14.05
C ALA A 293 11.74 24.53 -14.87
N ARG A 294 10.97 25.55 -14.50
CA ARG A 294 9.76 25.97 -15.24
C ARG A 294 10.08 26.49 -16.64
N GLY A 295 11.14 27.28 -16.78
CA GLY A 295 11.58 27.78 -18.08
C GLY A 295 11.96 26.65 -19.03
N LEU A 296 12.79 25.70 -18.56
CA LEU A 296 13.17 24.53 -19.35
C LEU A 296 11.96 23.65 -19.71
N ALA A 297 11.00 23.49 -18.79
CA ALA A 297 9.77 22.77 -19.08
C ALA A 297 8.92 23.48 -20.17
N ALA A 298 8.88 24.81 -20.15
CA ALA A 298 8.17 25.62 -21.15
C ALA A 298 8.79 25.51 -22.56
N GLU A 299 10.10 25.30 -22.65
CA GLU A 299 10.83 25.00 -23.89
C GLU A 299 10.65 23.54 -24.38
N GLY A 300 9.90 22.71 -23.63
CA GLY A 300 9.54 21.35 -24.03
C GLY A 300 10.46 20.25 -23.53
N HIS A 301 11.33 20.55 -22.56
CA HIS A 301 12.12 19.53 -21.85
C HIS A 301 11.28 18.80 -20.80
N GLU A 302 11.62 17.55 -20.53
CA GLU A 302 11.07 16.80 -19.40
C GLU A 302 11.86 17.16 -18.14
N VAL A 303 11.28 17.98 -17.26
CA VAL A 303 12.00 18.50 -16.09
C VAL A 303 11.47 17.89 -14.81
N HIS A 304 12.39 17.35 -14.02
CA HIS A 304 12.15 16.83 -12.68
C HIS A 304 12.87 17.71 -11.65
N VAL A 305 12.26 17.89 -10.49
CA VAL A 305 12.87 18.51 -9.31
C VAL A 305 12.70 17.56 -8.14
N VAL A 306 13.80 17.07 -7.57
CA VAL A 306 13.85 16.31 -6.33
C VAL A 306 14.13 17.26 -5.17
N THR A 307 13.16 17.39 -4.27
CA THR A 307 13.18 18.35 -3.15
C THR A 307 12.74 17.71 -1.84
N ARG A 308 12.97 18.41 -0.73
CA ARG A 308 12.64 17.93 0.61
C ARG A 308 11.16 18.16 0.94
N THR A 309 10.60 17.30 1.77
CA THR A 309 9.38 17.61 2.54
C THR A 309 9.49 17.09 3.97
N ASP A 310 8.81 17.75 4.91
CA ASP A 310 8.64 17.23 6.27
C ASP A 310 7.40 16.32 6.38
N THR A 311 6.68 16.11 5.27
CA THR A 311 5.48 15.27 5.18
C THR A 311 5.76 13.97 4.42
N ALA A 312 4.73 13.24 4.00
CA ALA A 312 4.90 12.01 3.24
C ALA A 312 5.51 12.27 1.85
N HIS A 313 6.16 11.22 1.31
CA HIS A 313 6.67 11.22 -0.05
C HIS A 313 5.53 11.49 -1.05
N ARG A 314 5.74 12.38 -2.02
CA ARG A 314 4.77 12.66 -3.10
C ARG A 314 5.45 13.15 -4.37
N ILE A 315 4.82 12.90 -5.52
CA ILE A 315 5.29 13.41 -6.81
C ILE A 315 4.18 14.25 -7.41
N ASP A 316 4.38 15.56 -7.49
CA ASP A 316 3.41 16.51 -8.04
C ASP A 316 3.82 16.95 -9.45
N VAL A 317 2.89 17.51 -10.24
CA VAL A 317 3.23 18.24 -11.47
C VAL A 317 2.82 19.70 -11.32
N GLU A 318 3.81 20.58 -11.29
CA GLU A 318 3.66 22.01 -11.03
C GLU A 318 4.15 22.80 -12.24
N ARG A 319 3.23 23.44 -12.99
CA ARG A 319 3.55 24.29 -14.16
C ARG A 319 4.48 23.59 -15.18
N GLY A 320 4.24 22.30 -15.44
CA GLY A 320 5.02 21.49 -16.39
C GLY A 320 6.26 20.79 -15.80
N VAL A 321 6.55 20.99 -14.51
CA VAL A 321 7.68 20.37 -13.81
C VAL A 321 7.20 19.23 -12.91
N TRP A 322 7.87 18.07 -12.98
CA TRP A 322 7.65 16.95 -12.06
C TRP A 322 8.38 17.20 -10.75
N VAL A 323 7.67 17.39 -9.64
CA VAL A 323 8.24 17.74 -8.34
C VAL A 323 8.15 16.56 -7.39
N HIS A 324 9.29 15.91 -7.15
CA HIS A 324 9.45 14.78 -6.26
C HIS A 324 9.79 15.29 -4.86
N ARG A 325 8.83 15.23 -3.95
CA ARG A 325 8.98 15.70 -2.56
C ARG A 325 9.29 14.52 -1.67
N VAL A 326 10.52 14.47 -1.18
CA VAL A 326 11.09 13.33 -0.48
C VAL A 326 11.25 13.66 1.01
N PRO A 327 10.70 12.85 1.92
CA PRO A 327 11.01 12.98 3.33
C PRO A 327 12.44 12.57 3.62
N ILE A 328 13.06 13.21 4.62
CA ILE A 328 14.32 12.71 5.16
C ILE A 328 14.08 11.31 5.72
N GLN A 329 14.81 10.33 5.20
CA GLN A 329 14.78 8.97 5.74
C GLN A 329 15.56 8.95 7.06
N ASP A 330 14.90 8.68 8.18
CA ASP A 330 15.58 8.44 9.46
C ASP A 330 16.30 7.08 9.43
N ARG A 331 17.50 7.09 8.86
CA ARG A 331 18.40 5.95 8.81
C ARG A 331 19.16 5.82 10.13
N TYR A 332 19.50 4.59 10.48
CA TYR A 332 20.41 4.34 11.60
C TYR A 332 21.77 3.95 11.06
N ILE A 333 22.70 4.88 11.21
CA ILE A 333 24.07 4.75 10.77
C ILE A 333 24.95 5.00 12.01
N PRO A 334 25.32 3.94 12.77
CA PRO A 334 26.11 4.06 13.99
C PRO A 334 27.36 4.92 13.83
N GLU A 335 28.01 4.79 12.67
CA GLU A 335 29.23 5.50 12.30
C GLU A 335 29.01 7.02 12.23
N LEU A 336 27.78 7.47 11.97
CA LEU A 336 27.41 8.88 11.92
C LEU A 336 26.79 9.40 13.22
N GLU A 337 26.59 8.59 14.26
CA GLU A 337 25.86 9.00 15.47
C GLU A 337 26.44 10.27 16.12
N ASN A 338 27.77 10.35 16.16
CA ASN A 338 28.49 11.50 16.72
C ASN A 338 28.99 12.47 15.64
N SER A 339 28.64 12.23 14.37
CA SER A 339 29.05 13.11 13.28
C SER A 339 28.14 14.34 13.24
N PRO A 340 28.70 15.56 13.19
CA PRO A 340 27.90 16.77 13.05
C PRO A 340 27.28 16.91 11.64
N LEU A 341 27.62 15.99 10.71
CA LEU A 341 27.12 15.93 9.33
C LEU A 341 26.01 14.89 9.13
N ARG A 342 25.60 14.17 10.18
CA ARG A 342 24.62 13.08 10.07
C ARG A 342 23.38 13.47 9.27
N PHE A 343 22.70 14.54 9.66
CA PHE A 343 21.49 15.01 9.00
C PHE A 343 21.72 15.43 7.54
N ASN A 344 22.86 16.09 7.25
CA ASN A 344 23.21 16.47 5.89
C ASN A 344 23.39 15.24 4.99
N LEU A 345 24.09 14.21 5.47
CA LEU A 345 24.36 13.00 4.70
C LEU A 345 23.10 12.13 4.51
N GLU A 346 22.28 11.99 5.55
CA GLU A 346 20.97 11.30 5.46
C GLU A 346 20.04 12.02 4.46
N HIS A 347 20.02 13.36 4.48
CA HIS A 347 19.28 14.18 3.52
C HIS A 347 19.79 14.00 2.08
N CYS A 348 21.11 14.11 1.86
CA CYS A 348 21.69 13.93 0.53
C CYS A 348 21.42 12.51 -0.03
N ALA A 349 21.46 11.49 0.83
CA ALA A 349 21.14 10.11 0.45
C ALA A 349 19.66 9.96 0.06
N ALA A 350 18.74 10.53 0.84
CA ALA A 350 17.31 10.49 0.54
C ALA A 350 16.98 11.11 -0.83
N LEU A 351 17.52 12.30 -1.12
CA LEU A 351 17.35 12.95 -2.42
C LEU A 351 17.98 12.11 -3.55
N TYR A 352 19.20 11.61 -3.36
CA TYR A 352 19.88 10.79 -4.38
C TYR A 352 19.14 9.49 -4.69
N HIS A 353 18.56 8.81 -3.70
CA HIS A 353 17.79 7.59 -3.95
C HIS A 353 16.61 7.84 -4.87
N GLU A 354 15.99 9.01 -4.79
CA GLU A 354 14.92 9.40 -5.70
C GLU A 354 15.44 9.73 -7.10
N VAL A 355 16.60 10.39 -7.23
CA VAL A 355 17.29 10.57 -8.52
C VAL A 355 17.63 9.22 -9.16
N ASP A 356 18.17 8.29 -8.38
CA ASP A 356 18.54 6.94 -8.82
C ASP A 356 17.30 6.11 -9.23
N ARG A 357 16.19 6.24 -8.48
CA ARG A 357 14.89 5.62 -8.83
C ARG A 357 14.34 6.20 -10.13
N LEU A 358 14.38 7.53 -10.28
CA LEU A 358 13.99 8.23 -11.51
C LEU A 358 14.85 7.74 -12.68
N HIS A 359 16.18 7.83 -12.59
CA HIS A 359 17.09 7.46 -13.67
C HIS A 359 16.95 5.99 -14.11
N ARG A 360 16.72 5.06 -13.18
CA ARG A 360 16.46 3.65 -13.52
C ARG A 360 15.18 3.44 -14.35
N ARG A 361 14.15 4.24 -14.10
CA ARG A 361 12.86 4.15 -14.81
C ARG A 361 12.88 4.99 -16.09
N ARG A 362 13.47 6.18 -16.00
CA ARG A 362 13.50 7.24 -17.01
C ARG A 362 14.90 7.86 -16.99
N PRO A 363 15.82 7.40 -17.85
CA PRO A 363 17.20 7.87 -17.85
C PRO A 363 17.25 9.40 -17.95
N VAL A 364 17.81 10.04 -16.92
CA VAL A 364 18.07 11.49 -16.93
C VAL A 364 19.29 11.80 -17.80
N ASP A 365 19.21 12.87 -18.56
CA ASP A 365 20.31 13.32 -19.43
C ASP A 365 21.32 14.18 -18.66
N LEU A 366 20.87 14.90 -17.63
CA LEU A 366 21.71 15.73 -16.76
C LEU A 366 21.04 15.98 -15.41
N VAL A 367 21.85 15.99 -14.35
CA VAL A 367 21.43 16.42 -13.01
C VAL A 367 22.03 17.79 -12.68
N SER A 368 21.25 18.70 -12.11
CA SER A 368 21.74 19.99 -11.59
C SER A 368 21.43 20.09 -10.10
N ALA A 369 22.41 20.48 -9.29
CA ALA A 369 22.24 20.59 -7.84
C ALA A 369 23.03 21.80 -7.32
N PRO A 370 22.50 22.56 -6.34
CA PRO A 370 23.27 23.62 -5.71
C PRO A 370 24.37 23.01 -4.83
N ILE A 371 25.47 23.75 -4.66
CA ILE A 371 26.51 23.40 -3.70
C ILE A 371 26.00 23.47 -2.25
N TRP A 372 24.92 24.22 -2.00
CA TRP A 372 24.35 24.46 -0.68
C TRP A 372 23.96 23.14 0.00
N ASN A 373 24.33 22.98 1.28
CA ASN A 373 24.18 21.74 2.06
C ASN A 373 24.80 20.48 1.42
N CYS A 374 25.61 20.62 0.36
CA CYS A 374 26.21 19.53 -0.42
C CYS A 374 25.17 18.58 -1.06
N GLU A 375 23.98 19.06 -1.41
CA GLU A 375 22.89 18.22 -1.95
C GLU A 375 23.26 17.51 -3.26
N GLY A 376 24.16 18.11 -4.04
CA GLY A 376 24.76 17.52 -5.24
C GLY A 376 25.85 16.48 -5.00
N LEU A 377 26.26 16.20 -3.75
CA LEU A 377 27.39 15.31 -3.44
C LEU A 377 27.23 13.93 -4.08
N LEU A 378 26.16 13.20 -3.76
CA LEU A 378 25.98 11.84 -4.28
C LEU A 378 25.77 11.85 -5.81
N PRO A 379 24.88 12.67 -6.39
CA PRO A 379 24.76 12.75 -7.85
C PRO A 379 26.08 13.06 -8.56
N SER A 380 26.97 13.90 -7.99
CA SER A 380 28.28 14.19 -8.59
C SER A 380 29.27 13.03 -8.60
N LEU A 381 29.08 12.04 -7.74
CA LEU A 381 29.88 10.81 -7.72
C LEU A 381 29.33 9.74 -8.68
N ASP A 382 28.07 9.86 -9.09
CA ASP A 382 27.44 8.91 -9.99
C ASP A 382 27.84 9.18 -11.44
N GLN A 383 28.49 8.20 -12.08
CA GLN A 383 28.99 8.35 -13.45
C GLN A 383 27.96 7.97 -14.52
N ARG A 384 26.75 7.55 -14.15
CA ARG A 384 25.67 7.20 -15.10
C ARG A 384 25.07 8.41 -15.79
N PHE A 385 25.23 9.61 -15.23
CA PHE A 385 24.76 10.88 -15.78
C PHE A 385 25.70 12.01 -15.40
N PRO A 386 25.79 13.10 -16.19
CA PRO A 386 26.55 14.27 -15.81
C PRO A 386 25.82 15.06 -14.72
N THR A 387 26.57 15.52 -13.73
CA THR A 387 26.05 16.40 -12.67
C THR A 387 26.70 17.77 -12.74
N VAL A 388 25.86 18.80 -12.80
CA VAL A 388 26.23 20.22 -12.71
C VAL A 388 26.05 20.69 -11.28
N THR A 389 27.14 21.08 -10.63
CA THR A 389 27.09 21.72 -9.31
C THR A 389 26.98 23.23 -9.47
N THR A 390 25.81 23.79 -9.16
CA THR A 390 25.56 25.22 -9.22
C THR A 390 26.14 25.92 -8.00
N LEU A 391 27.09 26.82 -8.24
CA LEU A 391 27.79 27.54 -7.19
C LEU A 391 26.97 28.77 -6.78
N VAL A 392 26.34 28.65 -5.62
CA VAL A 392 25.71 29.75 -4.89
C VAL A 392 26.64 30.22 -3.77
N THR A 393 26.15 31.05 -2.85
CA THR A 393 26.93 31.49 -1.69
C THR A 393 27.43 30.27 -0.90
N THR A 394 28.75 30.09 -0.81
CA THR A 394 29.37 28.94 -0.13
C THR A 394 29.34 29.10 1.39
N ILE A 395 29.30 27.98 2.12
CA ILE A 395 29.40 27.97 3.58
C ILE A 395 30.76 28.55 4.02
N GLU A 396 31.84 28.27 3.27
CA GLU A 396 33.15 28.90 3.50
C GLU A 396 33.05 30.43 3.47
N LYS A 397 32.35 31.00 2.48
CA LYS A 397 32.18 32.45 2.37
C LYS A 397 31.32 33.01 3.50
N VAL A 398 30.30 32.27 3.94
CA VAL A 398 29.49 32.67 5.10
C VAL A 398 30.33 32.68 6.39
N LEU A 399 31.22 31.70 6.58
CA LEU A 399 32.13 31.64 7.72
C LEU A 399 33.11 32.83 7.78
N GLU A 400 33.54 33.35 6.63
CA GLU A 400 34.38 34.57 6.57
C GLU A 400 33.63 35.81 7.08
N ILE A 401 32.32 35.88 6.83
CA ILE A 401 31.50 37.08 7.06
C ILE A 401 30.79 37.05 8.42
N LEU A 402 30.38 35.86 8.90
CA LEU A 402 29.61 35.66 10.13
C LEU A 402 30.46 34.96 11.21
N PRO A 403 31.11 35.70 12.12
CA PRO A 403 31.92 35.12 13.19
C PRO A 403 31.16 34.11 14.07
N SER A 404 29.87 34.35 14.32
CA SER A 404 29.02 33.46 15.12
C SER A 404 28.85 32.05 14.52
N TRP A 405 29.06 31.91 13.22
CA TRP A 405 29.04 30.61 12.55
C TRP A 405 30.36 29.86 12.73
N GLN A 406 31.46 30.57 12.96
CA GLN A 406 32.77 29.97 13.17
C GLN A 406 32.84 29.13 14.43
N GLU A 407 31.99 29.38 15.44
CA GLU A 407 31.93 28.61 16.67
C GLU A 407 31.17 27.28 16.52
N LYS A 408 30.33 27.15 15.48
CA LYS A 408 29.46 25.99 15.25
C LYS A 408 30.21 24.85 14.56
N GLU A 409 30.37 23.73 15.26
CA GLU A 409 31.08 22.55 14.75
C GLU A 409 30.50 22.01 13.44
N HIS A 410 29.17 21.90 13.33
CA HIS A 410 28.51 21.41 12.13
C HIS A 410 28.76 22.30 10.91
N ILE A 411 28.76 23.63 11.06
CA ILE A 411 29.04 24.54 9.94
C ILE A 411 30.49 24.37 9.46
N ARG A 412 31.46 24.25 10.38
CA ARG A 412 32.86 24.00 10.01
C ARG A 412 33.04 22.67 9.31
N ALA A 413 32.35 21.62 9.76
CA ALA A 413 32.36 20.32 9.11
C ALA A 413 31.72 20.37 7.72
N LEU A 414 30.60 21.09 7.59
CA LEU A 414 29.89 21.26 6.33
C LEU A 414 30.72 22.03 5.30
N ALA A 415 31.44 23.07 5.72
CA ALA A 415 32.37 23.79 4.85
C ALA A 415 33.47 22.87 4.29
N LYS A 416 33.99 21.92 5.08
CA LYS A 416 34.98 20.95 4.59
C LYS A 416 34.37 19.96 3.60
N LEU A 417 33.15 19.50 3.87
CA LEU A 417 32.40 18.64 2.94
C LEU A 417 32.11 19.37 1.62
N GLU A 418 31.78 20.65 1.70
CA GLU A 418 31.51 21.54 0.56
C GLU A 418 32.75 21.66 -0.33
N VAL A 419 33.92 21.89 0.27
CA VAL A 419 35.21 21.92 -0.45
C VAL A 419 35.46 20.61 -1.17
N GLU A 420 35.30 19.47 -0.51
CA GLU A 420 35.53 18.17 -1.15
C GLU A 420 34.49 17.82 -2.23
N THR A 421 33.25 18.30 -2.08
CA THR A 421 32.19 18.19 -3.09
C THR A 421 32.55 19.01 -4.32
N LEU A 422 32.87 20.29 -4.14
CA LEU A 422 33.25 21.19 -5.23
C LEU A 422 34.54 20.74 -5.95
N ARG A 423 35.51 20.20 -5.19
CA ARG A 423 36.75 19.66 -5.74
C ARG A 423 36.50 18.58 -6.79
N ARG A 424 35.54 17.69 -6.54
CA ARG A 424 35.22 16.53 -7.39
C ARG A 424 34.09 16.77 -8.39
N ALA A 425 33.37 17.89 -8.29
CA ALA A 425 32.30 18.21 -9.21
C ALA A 425 32.82 18.22 -10.67
N PRO A 426 32.26 17.40 -11.58
CA PRO A 426 32.75 17.33 -12.96
C PRO A 426 32.46 18.63 -13.74
N PHE A 427 31.30 19.23 -13.46
CA PHE A 427 30.87 20.50 -14.02
C PHE A 427 30.42 21.43 -12.90
N VAL A 428 30.93 22.67 -12.90
CA VAL A 428 30.51 23.73 -11.99
C VAL A 428 29.83 24.83 -12.78
N HIS A 429 28.59 25.14 -12.43
CA HIS A 429 27.86 26.28 -12.96
C HIS A 429 28.06 27.48 -12.05
N ALA A 430 28.86 28.45 -12.50
CA ALA A 430 29.04 29.73 -11.85
C ALA A 430 27.94 30.70 -12.29
N ASN A 431 27.32 31.37 -11.32
CA ASN A 431 26.24 32.33 -11.56
C ASN A 431 26.70 33.78 -11.69
N SER A 432 27.99 34.06 -11.49
CA SER A 432 28.62 35.38 -11.65
C SER A 432 30.12 35.25 -11.89
N THR A 433 30.77 36.31 -12.35
CA THR A 433 32.23 36.35 -12.51
C THR A 433 32.98 36.15 -11.18
N ALA A 434 32.36 36.51 -10.06
CA ALA A 434 32.91 36.27 -8.73
C ALA A 434 32.85 34.79 -8.34
N THR A 435 31.73 34.11 -8.58
CA THR A 435 31.62 32.67 -8.31
C THR A 435 32.47 31.86 -9.28
N GLU A 436 32.60 32.28 -10.54
CA GLU A 436 33.51 31.66 -11.52
C GLU A 436 34.96 31.69 -11.04
N ARG A 437 35.48 32.87 -10.66
CA ARG A 437 36.83 33.03 -10.11
C ARG A 437 37.04 32.17 -8.86
N SER A 438 36.02 32.07 -8.00
CA SER A 438 36.07 31.23 -6.79
C SER A 438 36.13 29.73 -7.12
N ALA A 439 35.35 29.28 -8.10
CA ALA A 439 35.29 27.89 -8.54
C ALA A 439 36.60 27.42 -9.18
N LEU A 440 37.19 28.25 -10.06
CA LEU A 440 38.40 27.93 -10.84
C LEU A 440 39.60 27.55 -9.98
N THR A 441 39.65 27.99 -8.72
CA THR A 441 40.74 27.65 -7.78
C THR A 441 40.43 26.45 -6.88
N ARG A 442 39.22 25.88 -6.97
CA ARG A 442 38.70 24.87 -6.02
C ARG A 442 38.31 23.56 -6.69
N THR A 443 37.86 23.58 -7.94
CA THR A 443 37.40 22.38 -8.65
C THR A 443 38.50 21.74 -9.51
N GLU A 444 38.47 20.41 -9.64
CA GLU A 444 39.22 19.66 -10.66
C GLU A 444 38.43 19.49 -11.96
N GLY A 445 37.14 19.83 -11.96
CA GLY A 445 36.27 19.80 -13.12
C GLY A 445 36.37 21.05 -13.99
N THR A 446 35.34 21.27 -14.81
CA THR A 446 35.25 22.47 -15.66
C THR A 446 34.21 23.45 -15.12
N VAL A 447 34.55 24.74 -15.17
CA VAL A 447 33.70 25.84 -14.70
C VAL A 447 33.06 26.53 -15.90
N HIS A 448 31.75 26.77 -15.81
CA HIS A 448 30.95 27.41 -16.84
C HIS A 448 30.14 28.56 -16.24
N LEU A 449 30.26 29.75 -16.82
CA LEU A 449 29.51 30.93 -16.40
C LEU A 449 28.18 31.01 -17.15
N ALA A 450 27.08 30.96 -16.40
CA ALA A 450 25.75 31.30 -16.91
C ALA A 450 24.98 32.07 -15.83
N HIS A 451 24.66 33.32 -16.10
CA HIS A 451 23.97 34.17 -15.13
C HIS A 451 22.51 33.74 -14.92
N PHE A 452 21.98 34.00 -13.72
CA PHE A 452 20.56 33.79 -13.45
C PHE A 452 19.69 34.91 -14.06
N GLY A 453 18.38 34.70 -14.05
CA GLY A 453 17.37 35.68 -14.43
C GLY A 453 16.07 35.47 -13.65
N LEU A 454 15.08 36.35 -13.84
CA LEU A 454 13.75 36.19 -13.25
C LEU A 454 12.62 36.62 -14.20
N ASP A 455 11.42 36.08 -13.96
CA ASP A 455 10.18 36.59 -14.55
C ASP A 455 10.02 38.07 -14.18
N ASP A 456 9.51 38.92 -15.06
CA ASP A 456 9.32 40.36 -14.77
C ASP A 456 8.29 40.55 -13.64
N PRO A 457 8.72 40.85 -12.40
CA PRO A 457 7.81 40.97 -11.27
C PRO A 457 7.04 42.31 -11.32
N SER A 458 7.38 43.24 -12.20
CA SER A 458 6.63 44.50 -12.34
C SER A 458 5.30 44.33 -13.09
N LEU A 459 5.14 43.22 -13.84
CA LEU A 459 3.95 42.99 -14.64
C LEU A 459 2.71 42.80 -13.76
N GLY A 460 1.64 43.52 -14.09
CA GLY A 460 0.37 43.44 -13.37
C GLY A 460 0.35 44.15 -12.00
N VAL A 461 1.45 44.80 -11.60
CA VAL A 461 1.52 45.56 -10.35
C VAL A 461 1.00 46.98 -10.59
N VAL A 462 -0.06 47.35 -9.88
CA VAL A 462 -0.49 48.74 -9.80
C VAL A 462 0.29 49.38 -8.66
N ALA A 463 1.14 50.36 -8.98
CA ALA A 463 1.85 51.13 -7.97
C ALA A 463 0.85 51.68 -6.94
N ALA A 464 1.10 51.44 -5.65
CA ALA A 464 0.34 52.09 -4.60
C ALA A 464 0.40 53.61 -4.80
N SER A 465 -0.69 54.33 -4.49
CA SER A 465 -0.66 55.79 -4.58
C SER A 465 0.45 56.31 -3.67
N ARG A 466 1.40 57.08 -4.24
CA ARG A 466 2.47 57.74 -3.48
C ARG A 466 1.88 58.41 -2.24
N ALA A 467 2.48 58.17 -1.07
CA ALA A 467 1.94 58.64 0.20
C ALA A 467 1.87 60.18 0.26
N GLU A 468 2.89 60.89 -0.24
CA GLU A 468 2.93 62.37 -0.26
C GLU A 468 3.80 62.89 -1.44
N GLU A 469 3.38 63.97 -2.11
CA GLU A 469 4.23 64.67 -3.09
C GLU A 469 5.43 65.32 -2.39
N GLY A 470 6.64 65.11 -2.92
CA GLY A 470 7.87 65.73 -2.42
C GLY A 470 8.69 64.92 -1.42
N THR A 471 8.34 63.66 -1.14
CA THR A 471 9.17 62.72 -0.38
C THR A 471 10.07 61.88 -1.29
N VAL A 472 11.19 61.39 -0.76
CA VAL A 472 12.06 60.39 -1.42
C VAL A 472 12.07 59.12 -0.57
N GLU A 473 11.68 57.98 -1.15
CA GLU A 473 11.60 56.70 -0.45
C GLU A 473 12.79 55.78 -0.78
N LEU A 474 13.56 55.43 0.24
CA LEU A 474 14.66 54.46 0.19
C LEU A 474 14.18 53.09 0.67
N LEU A 475 14.37 52.06 -0.14
CA LEU A 475 13.97 50.69 0.17
C LEU A 475 15.18 49.78 0.38
N PHE A 476 15.12 48.98 1.44
CA PHE A 476 15.95 47.80 1.66
C PHE A 476 15.06 46.55 1.70
N VAL A 477 15.46 45.49 0.98
CA VAL A 477 14.78 44.17 0.99
C VAL A 477 15.80 43.07 1.26
N GLY A 478 15.60 42.30 2.34
CA GLY A 478 16.41 41.13 2.66
C GLY A 478 16.36 40.77 4.13
N ARG A 479 16.86 39.58 4.50
CA ARG A 479 17.01 39.19 5.91
C ARG A 479 17.88 40.20 6.65
N LEU A 480 17.49 40.60 7.86
CA LEU A 480 18.26 41.55 8.68
C LEU A 480 19.44 40.80 9.33
N GLU A 481 20.50 40.61 8.56
CA GLU A 481 21.74 39.96 8.99
C GLU A 481 22.99 40.74 8.53
N ARG A 482 24.11 40.58 9.24
CA ARG A 482 25.38 41.24 8.92
C ARG A 482 25.83 41.05 7.48
N ARG A 483 25.63 39.85 6.90
CA ARG A 483 25.98 39.60 5.49
C ARG A 483 25.24 40.52 4.52
N LYS A 484 23.99 40.89 4.83
CA LYS A 484 23.17 41.81 4.03
C LYS A 484 23.51 43.29 4.26
N GLY A 485 24.39 43.59 5.21
CA GLY A 485 24.92 44.93 5.46
C GLY A 485 23.91 45.92 6.04
N ILE A 486 22.79 45.44 6.60
CA ILE A 486 21.77 46.31 7.18
C ILE A 486 22.33 47.18 8.31
N ASP A 487 23.33 46.68 9.04
CA ASP A 487 24.08 47.41 10.06
C ASP A 487 24.73 48.69 9.49
N LEU A 488 25.33 48.61 8.29
CA LEU A 488 25.96 49.77 7.64
C LEU A 488 24.92 50.82 7.26
N LEU A 489 23.74 50.38 6.78
CA LEU A 489 22.65 51.29 6.47
C LEU A 489 22.13 51.97 7.73
N LEU A 490 21.80 51.19 8.78
CA LEU A 490 21.29 51.71 10.05
C LEU A 490 22.26 52.67 10.74
N GLU A 491 23.58 52.46 10.60
CA GLU A 491 24.62 53.35 11.12
C GLU A 491 24.49 54.78 10.57
N ILE A 492 24.25 54.91 9.25
CA ILE A 492 24.23 56.20 8.56
C ILE A 492 22.86 56.89 8.53
N LEU A 493 21.78 56.15 8.79
CA LEU A 493 20.42 56.68 8.69
C LEU A 493 20.18 57.97 9.50
N PRO A 494 20.62 58.12 10.76
CA PRO A 494 20.32 59.33 11.53
C PRO A 494 20.89 60.60 10.90
N GLU A 495 22.14 60.55 10.44
CA GLU A 495 22.80 61.71 9.81
C GLU A 495 22.18 62.00 8.43
N LEU A 496 21.88 60.95 7.67
CA LEU A 496 21.25 61.08 6.36
C LEU A 496 19.84 61.67 6.46
N LEU A 497 19.05 61.25 7.45
CA LEU A 497 17.71 61.76 7.76
C LEU A 497 17.74 63.20 8.31
N ASP A 498 18.83 63.62 8.96
CA ASP A 498 19.00 65.02 9.39
C ASP A 498 19.38 65.93 8.20
N LEU A 499 20.15 65.41 7.24
CA LEU A 499 20.54 66.12 6.03
C LEU A 499 19.40 66.27 5.02
N TRP A 500 18.55 65.25 4.90
CA TRP A 500 17.46 65.16 3.92
C TRP A 500 16.10 65.01 4.62
N PRO A 501 15.41 66.12 4.95
CA PRO A 501 14.11 66.10 5.63
C PRO A 501 13.01 65.30 4.91
N GLU A 502 13.09 65.22 3.58
CA GLU A 502 12.16 64.52 2.68
C GLU A 502 12.38 63.00 2.61
N LEU A 503 13.49 62.49 3.15
CA LEU A 503 13.84 61.08 3.10
C LEU A 503 12.96 60.25 4.04
N ARG A 504 12.41 59.16 3.52
CA ARG A 504 11.80 58.07 4.26
C ARG A 504 12.49 56.76 3.92
N VAL A 505 12.63 55.88 4.91
CA VAL A 505 13.33 54.61 4.75
C VAL A 505 12.40 53.48 5.12
N ARG A 506 12.31 52.49 4.23
CA ARG A 506 11.51 51.28 4.41
C ARG A 506 12.41 50.06 4.40
N ILE A 507 12.29 49.23 5.43
CA ILE A 507 13.14 48.06 5.67
C ILE A 507 12.24 46.83 5.72
N VAL A 508 12.35 46.01 4.67
CA VAL A 508 11.54 44.80 4.48
C VAL A 508 12.42 43.56 4.66
N GLY A 509 11.95 42.63 5.47
CA GLY A 509 12.55 41.31 5.64
C GLY A 509 12.44 40.80 7.08
N ARG A 510 12.60 39.48 7.22
CA ARG A 510 12.57 38.82 8.52
C ARG A 510 13.71 39.35 9.41
N ASP A 511 13.34 39.77 10.61
CA ASP A 511 14.26 40.19 11.67
C ASP A 511 14.30 39.12 12.76
N THR A 512 15.41 38.40 12.81
CA THR A 512 15.67 37.39 13.85
C THR A 512 16.77 37.91 14.76
N PRO A 513 16.76 37.60 16.08
CA PRO A 513 17.84 37.98 16.97
C PRO A 513 19.17 37.63 16.31
N SER A 514 19.96 38.66 15.99
CA SER A 514 21.18 38.43 15.24
C SER A 514 22.07 37.59 16.14
N THR A 515 22.71 36.54 15.64
CA THR A 515 23.61 35.73 16.49
C THR A 515 24.79 36.51 17.08
N GLU A 516 25.00 37.75 16.63
CA GLU A 516 26.07 38.65 17.08
C GLU A 516 25.61 39.63 18.17
N MET A 517 24.30 39.75 18.40
CA MET A 517 23.72 40.64 19.41
C MET A 517 22.67 39.87 20.20
N ASP A 518 22.56 40.10 21.51
CA ASP A 518 21.45 39.55 22.32
C ASP A 518 20.07 40.22 21.99
N ALA A 519 19.96 40.87 20.83
CA ALA A 519 18.79 41.59 20.32
C ALA A 519 18.72 41.54 18.78
N THR A 520 17.55 41.85 18.23
CA THR A 520 17.35 42.08 16.78
C THR A 520 17.93 43.44 16.34
N TYR A 521 18.17 43.63 15.03
CA TYR A 521 18.63 44.92 14.52
C TYR A 521 17.59 46.01 14.73
N ARG A 522 16.30 45.70 14.57
CA ARG A 522 15.21 46.62 14.87
C ARG A 522 15.20 47.01 16.34
N GLU A 523 15.26 46.06 17.27
CA GLU A 523 15.27 46.36 18.70
C GLU A 523 16.47 47.23 19.09
N ALA A 524 17.67 46.89 18.61
CA ALA A 524 18.87 47.67 18.87
C ALA A 524 18.73 49.12 18.35
N PHE A 525 18.22 49.30 17.12
CA PHE A 525 18.02 50.62 16.53
C PHE A 525 16.96 51.44 17.29
N LEU A 526 15.81 50.84 17.62
CA LEU A 526 14.74 51.50 18.38
C LEU A 526 15.21 51.92 19.78
N LEU A 527 16.00 51.07 20.46
CA LEU A 527 16.57 51.39 21.77
C LEU A 527 17.61 52.50 21.69
N GLN A 528 18.51 52.44 20.70
CA GLN A 528 19.57 53.43 20.51
C GLN A 528 19.01 54.84 20.21
N TYR A 529 17.90 54.92 19.47
CA TYR A 529 17.30 56.19 19.03
C TYR A 529 15.95 56.51 19.71
N ALA A 530 15.65 55.91 20.86
CA ALA A 530 14.41 56.13 21.61
C ALA A 530 14.15 57.62 21.91
N ASP A 531 15.20 58.40 22.15
CA ASP A 531 15.14 59.84 22.44
C ASP A 531 15.14 60.73 21.18
N ARG A 532 15.08 60.14 19.97
CA ARG A 532 15.02 60.86 18.69
C ARG A 532 13.75 60.53 17.88
N PRO A 533 12.57 61.06 18.26
CA PRO A 533 11.30 60.81 17.55
C PRO A 533 11.32 61.18 16.06
N SER A 534 12.14 62.17 15.66
CA SER A 534 12.28 62.58 14.25
C SER A 534 13.03 61.58 13.36
N VAL A 535 13.82 60.68 13.96
CA VAL A 535 14.47 59.57 13.24
C VAL A 535 13.48 58.41 13.15
N LEU A 536 12.90 58.02 14.29
CA LEU A 536 12.01 56.86 14.38
C LEU A 536 10.73 56.99 13.53
N SER A 537 10.21 58.22 13.34
CA SER A 537 9.02 58.45 12.53
C SER A 537 9.24 58.31 11.01
N ARG A 538 10.49 58.15 10.57
CA ARG A 538 10.88 58.08 9.15
C ARG A 538 11.59 56.79 8.75
N VAL A 539 11.72 55.86 9.69
CA VAL A 539 12.28 54.52 9.44
C VAL A 539 11.21 53.49 9.78
N GLU A 540 10.69 52.83 8.75
CA GLU A 540 9.67 51.79 8.89
C GLU A 540 10.29 50.40 8.74
N PHE A 541 10.04 49.53 9.72
CA PHE A 541 10.43 48.12 9.69
C PHE A 541 9.17 47.29 9.49
N ASP A 542 8.94 46.81 8.27
CA ASP A 542 7.75 46.04 7.91
C ASP A 542 7.79 44.59 8.39
N GLY A 543 9.00 44.05 8.63
CA GLY A 543 9.20 42.63 8.85
C GLY A 543 9.05 41.83 7.56
N GLU A 544 8.58 40.59 7.67
CA GLU A 544 8.37 39.70 6.53
C GLU A 544 7.03 40.02 5.84
N LEU A 545 7.09 40.26 4.52
CA LEU A 545 5.95 40.62 3.68
C LEU A 545 5.62 39.50 2.69
N THR A 546 4.39 39.49 2.18
CA THR A 546 4.00 38.62 1.06
C THR A 546 4.66 39.09 -0.25
N ASP A 547 4.77 38.21 -1.24
CA ASP A 547 5.33 38.53 -2.56
C ASP A 547 4.65 39.76 -3.21
N ASP A 548 3.32 39.88 -3.09
CA ASP A 548 2.54 41.01 -3.63
C ASP A 548 2.89 42.34 -2.92
N GLU A 549 3.11 42.30 -1.61
CA GLU A 549 3.50 43.45 -0.80
C GLU A 549 4.96 43.85 -1.07
N VAL A 550 5.87 42.88 -1.25
CA VAL A 550 7.25 43.15 -1.67
C VAL A 550 7.28 43.83 -3.05
N ARG A 551 6.51 43.31 -4.02
CA ARG A 551 6.36 43.94 -5.34
C ARG A 551 5.80 45.37 -5.25
N SER A 552 4.85 45.59 -4.34
CA SER A 552 4.29 46.92 -4.08
C SER A 552 5.32 47.88 -3.47
N ALA A 553 6.19 47.38 -2.58
CA ALA A 553 7.28 48.16 -2.01
C ALA A 553 8.31 48.57 -3.08
N TYR A 554 8.72 47.65 -3.96
CA TYR A 554 9.57 47.99 -5.09
C TYR A 554 8.92 49.00 -6.04
N ALA A 555 7.62 48.89 -6.31
CA ALA A 555 6.92 49.87 -7.15
C ALA A 555 6.90 51.28 -6.51
N GLY A 556 6.73 51.34 -5.19
CA GLY A 556 6.59 52.58 -4.41
C GLY A 556 7.88 53.35 -4.14
N CYS A 557 9.03 52.68 -4.13
CA CYS A 557 10.29 53.33 -3.76
C CYS A 557 10.90 54.22 -4.86
N ASP A 558 11.84 55.08 -4.51
CA ASP A 558 12.63 55.92 -5.43
C ASP A 558 14.07 55.44 -5.58
N ILE A 559 14.62 54.79 -4.55
CA ILE A 559 15.98 54.26 -4.52
C ILE A 559 15.94 52.88 -3.85
N PHE A 560 16.61 51.90 -4.44
CA PHE A 560 16.84 50.60 -3.81
C PHE A 560 18.28 50.50 -3.31
N CYS A 561 18.46 50.06 -2.06
CA CYS A 561 19.77 49.93 -1.43
C CYS A 561 19.97 48.52 -0.88
N ALA A 562 21.01 47.84 -1.37
CA ALA A 562 21.45 46.52 -0.94
C ALA A 562 22.95 46.57 -0.60
N PRO A 563 23.35 47.09 0.58
CA PRO A 563 24.75 47.25 0.99
C PRO A 563 25.37 45.91 1.44
N SER A 564 25.04 44.83 0.75
CA SER A 564 25.43 43.47 1.15
C SER A 564 26.94 43.31 1.08
N ARG A 565 27.53 42.72 2.13
CA ARG A 565 28.96 42.36 2.14
C ARG A 565 29.28 41.25 1.16
N TYR A 566 28.29 40.42 0.81
CA TYR A 566 28.43 39.42 -0.24
C TYR A 566 27.07 38.92 -0.72
N GLU A 567 26.89 38.92 -2.04
CA GLU A 567 25.84 38.19 -2.75
C GLU A 567 26.47 37.37 -3.87
N SER A 568 26.07 36.12 -4.05
CA SER A 568 26.62 35.29 -5.15
C SER A 568 26.19 35.80 -6.52
N PHE A 569 24.97 36.35 -6.63
CA PHE A 569 24.47 37.00 -7.85
C PHE A 569 23.77 38.33 -7.56
N GLY A 570 22.69 38.32 -6.78
CA GLY A 570 21.97 39.54 -6.38
C GLY A 570 20.60 39.71 -7.03
N LEU A 571 19.72 38.70 -6.93
CA LEU A 571 18.36 38.73 -7.51
C LEU A 571 17.53 39.96 -7.09
N VAL A 572 17.72 40.47 -5.86
CA VAL A 572 17.05 41.69 -5.37
C VAL A 572 17.40 42.95 -6.18
N LEU A 573 18.58 43.01 -6.80
CA LEU A 573 18.95 44.09 -7.71
C LEU A 573 18.17 44.00 -9.01
N LEU A 574 18.02 42.78 -9.55
CA LEU A 574 17.22 42.56 -10.76
C LEU A 574 15.73 42.84 -10.52
N GLU A 575 15.21 42.50 -9.34
CA GLU A 575 13.86 42.90 -8.90
C GLU A 575 13.74 44.43 -8.94
N ALA A 576 14.65 45.19 -8.33
CA ALA A 576 14.63 46.65 -8.37
C ALA A 576 14.74 47.22 -9.80
N MET A 577 15.62 46.65 -10.63
CA MET A 577 15.80 47.04 -12.03
C MET A 577 14.51 46.85 -12.84
N SER A 578 13.77 45.78 -12.61
CA SER A 578 12.47 45.55 -13.27
C SER A 578 11.46 46.67 -12.95
N PHE A 579 11.49 47.24 -11.75
CA PHE A 579 10.65 48.38 -11.36
C PHE A 579 11.23 49.74 -11.76
N SER A 580 12.26 49.75 -12.62
CA SER A 580 12.96 50.96 -13.07
C SER A 580 13.54 51.78 -11.91
N LYS A 581 14.11 51.11 -10.88
CA LYS A 581 14.69 51.79 -9.72
C LYS A 581 16.21 51.82 -9.79
N PRO A 582 16.85 52.97 -9.50
CA PRO A 582 18.30 53.03 -9.36
C PRO A 582 18.73 52.22 -8.15
N VAL A 583 19.86 51.52 -8.26
CA VAL A 583 20.38 50.64 -7.22
C VAL A 583 21.66 51.19 -6.60
N VAL A 584 21.80 51.05 -5.29
CA VAL A 584 23.05 51.27 -4.55
C VAL A 584 23.45 49.95 -3.89
N ALA A 585 24.62 49.44 -4.23
CA ALA A 585 25.12 48.14 -3.78
C ALA A 585 26.61 48.18 -3.48
N CYS A 586 27.15 47.18 -2.80
CA CYS A 586 28.59 47.07 -2.62
C CYS A 586 29.27 46.43 -3.85
N ASP A 587 30.52 46.82 -4.14
CA ASP A 587 31.37 46.23 -5.18
C ASP A 587 31.95 44.88 -4.74
N GLU A 588 31.07 43.88 -4.55
CA GLU A 588 31.45 42.57 -4.08
C GLU A 588 30.50 41.47 -4.59
N GLY A 589 31.04 40.26 -4.77
CA GLY A 589 30.26 39.12 -5.29
C GLY A 589 29.70 39.37 -6.69
N GLY A 590 28.48 38.89 -6.95
CA GLY A 590 27.83 39.01 -8.26
C GLY A 590 27.15 40.35 -8.52
N MET A 591 27.10 41.25 -7.53
CA MET A 591 26.48 42.57 -7.72
C MET A 591 27.24 43.42 -8.75
N SER A 592 28.56 43.24 -8.83
CA SER A 592 29.42 43.92 -9.81
C SER A 592 29.15 43.50 -11.26
N ASP A 593 28.49 42.35 -11.49
CA ASP A 593 28.04 41.94 -12.83
C ASP A 593 26.73 42.63 -13.25
N LEU A 594 25.97 43.17 -12.28
CA LEU A 594 24.61 43.71 -12.48
C LEU A 594 24.56 45.24 -12.51
N VAL A 595 25.54 45.90 -11.89
CA VAL A 595 25.56 47.35 -11.72
C VAL A 595 26.61 47.99 -12.62
N GLU A 596 26.12 48.68 -13.63
CA GLU A 596 26.87 49.51 -14.56
C GLU A 596 26.47 50.99 -14.36
N ASP A 597 25.81 51.59 -15.35
CA ASP A 597 25.27 52.96 -15.34
C ASP A 597 23.81 53.03 -14.82
N ASN A 598 23.27 51.91 -14.33
CA ASN A 598 21.96 51.78 -13.66
C ASN A 598 22.02 52.01 -12.14
N GLY A 599 23.19 52.24 -11.56
CA GLY A 599 23.36 52.37 -10.11
C GLY A 599 24.73 52.87 -9.68
N ILE A 600 25.01 52.72 -8.38
CA ILE A 600 26.30 53.10 -7.78
C ILE A 600 26.82 51.92 -6.95
N LEU A 601 28.06 51.50 -7.24
CA LEU A 601 28.80 50.54 -6.43
C LEU A 601 29.67 51.26 -5.40
N VAL A 602 29.63 50.80 -4.15
CA VAL A 602 30.46 51.33 -3.05
C VAL A 602 31.39 50.25 -2.47
N PRO A 603 32.55 50.61 -1.88
CA PRO A 603 33.39 49.63 -1.19
C PRO A 603 32.65 48.95 -0.02
N ILE A 604 32.96 47.67 0.23
CA ILE A 604 32.46 46.96 1.41
C ILE A 604 32.93 47.65 2.71
N ASP A 605 32.07 47.62 3.75
CA ASP A 605 32.36 48.19 5.07
C ASP A 605 32.68 49.70 5.09
N ASP A 606 32.35 50.44 4.03
CA ASP A 606 32.54 51.89 3.94
C ASP A 606 31.21 52.64 4.06
N SER A 607 30.78 52.89 5.30
CA SER A 607 29.56 53.63 5.61
C SER A 607 29.58 55.06 5.07
N ALA A 608 30.76 55.69 4.98
CA ALA A 608 30.91 57.03 4.43
C ALA A 608 30.65 57.06 2.91
N ALA A 609 31.21 56.11 2.16
CA ALA A 609 30.94 55.97 0.73
C ALA A 609 29.46 55.66 0.46
N LEU A 610 28.84 54.80 1.27
CA LEU A 610 27.41 54.50 1.19
C LEU A 610 26.55 55.76 1.41
N SER A 611 26.88 56.57 2.43
CA SER A 611 26.18 57.83 2.73
C SER A 611 26.32 58.86 1.60
N VAL A 612 27.49 58.95 0.97
CA VAL A 612 27.73 59.82 -0.19
C VAL A 612 26.90 59.37 -1.40
N ALA A 613 26.92 58.08 -1.73
CA ALA A 613 26.16 57.52 -2.85
C ALA A 613 24.65 57.73 -2.68
N LEU A 614 24.12 57.48 -1.48
CA LEU A 614 22.70 57.71 -1.18
C LEU A 614 22.36 59.22 -1.24
N SER A 615 23.19 60.09 -0.67
CA SER A 615 22.98 61.54 -0.72
C SER A 615 22.95 62.08 -2.14
N GLU A 616 23.80 61.55 -3.02
CA GLU A 616 23.81 61.91 -4.43
C GLU A 616 22.49 61.56 -5.12
N LEU A 617 21.98 60.34 -4.91
CA LEU A 617 20.72 59.92 -5.51
C LEU A 617 19.52 60.62 -4.88
N ILE A 618 19.52 60.91 -3.58
CA ILE A 618 18.42 61.64 -2.92
C ILE A 618 18.29 63.05 -3.50
N GLY A 619 19.41 63.73 -3.71
CA GLY A 619 19.47 65.10 -4.20
C GLY A 619 19.20 65.31 -5.70
N ASP A 620 19.24 64.25 -6.52
CA ASP A 620 19.15 64.35 -7.98
C ASP A 620 18.08 63.41 -8.58
N ALA A 621 16.88 63.96 -8.81
CA ALA A 621 15.75 63.22 -9.36
C ALA A 621 15.95 62.78 -10.82
N ASP A 622 16.62 63.59 -11.63
CA ASP A 622 16.88 63.28 -13.04
C ASP A 622 17.86 62.10 -13.14
N LYS A 623 18.88 62.09 -12.27
CA LYS A 623 19.83 60.98 -12.17
C LYS A 623 19.16 59.68 -11.73
N ARG A 624 18.25 59.73 -10.74
CA ARG A 624 17.45 58.56 -10.33
C ARG A 624 16.65 57.99 -11.50
N GLU A 625 15.98 58.86 -12.26
CA GLU A 625 15.16 58.44 -13.40
C GLU A 625 16.00 57.87 -14.54
N GLN A 626 17.15 58.48 -14.83
CA GLN A 626 18.09 57.99 -15.84
C GLN A 626 18.64 56.60 -15.49
N MET A 627 19.16 56.44 -14.27
CA MET A 627 19.70 55.17 -13.78
C MET A 627 18.62 54.09 -13.70
N GLY A 628 17.42 54.44 -13.21
CA GLY A 628 16.28 53.53 -13.15
C GLY A 628 15.84 53.02 -14.54
N ARG A 629 15.70 53.92 -15.53
CA ARG A 629 15.40 53.53 -16.92
C ARG A 629 16.46 52.61 -17.50
N ARG A 630 17.73 52.92 -17.26
CA ARG A 630 18.84 52.09 -17.71
C ARG A 630 18.81 50.70 -17.08
N GLY A 631 18.48 50.59 -15.79
CA GLY A 631 18.27 49.32 -15.11
C GLY A 631 17.15 48.49 -15.75
N ARG A 632 16.03 49.12 -16.09
CA ARG A 632 14.91 48.48 -16.81
C ARG A 632 15.33 47.97 -18.19
N GLU A 633 16.03 48.78 -18.97
CA GLU A 633 16.53 48.38 -20.29
C GLU A 633 17.46 47.16 -20.20
N LEU A 634 18.39 47.16 -19.25
CA LEU A 634 19.29 46.03 -19.01
C LEU A 634 18.52 44.77 -18.58
N PHE A 635 17.52 44.93 -17.71
CA PHE A 635 16.66 43.82 -17.28
C PHE A 635 15.97 43.15 -18.47
N GLU A 636 15.30 43.93 -19.31
CA GLU A 636 14.58 43.43 -20.48
C GLU A 636 15.50 42.79 -21.54
N GLN A 637 16.73 43.28 -21.70
CA GLN A 637 17.65 42.81 -22.75
C GLN A 637 18.49 41.60 -22.34
N THR A 638 18.72 41.42 -21.04
CA THR A 638 19.76 40.49 -20.55
C THR A 638 19.32 39.59 -19.41
N TRP A 639 18.45 40.08 -18.52
CA TRP A 639 18.22 39.46 -17.21
C TRP A 639 16.82 38.86 -17.01
N GLN A 640 15.94 38.97 -18.01
CA GLN A 640 14.68 38.23 -18.02
C GLN A 640 14.91 36.71 -18.03
N LEU A 641 13.96 35.98 -17.43
CA LEU A 641 14.04 34.53 -17.27
C LEU A 641 14.31 33.81 -18.59
N ASP A 642 13.58 34.14 -19.67
CA ASP A 642 13.73 33.47 -20.97
C ASP A 642 15.17 33.54 -21.50
N HIS A 643 15.86 34.68 -21.34
CA HIS A 643 17.26 34.84 -21.73
C HIS A 643 18.23 34.03 -20.85
N ALA A 644 17.94 33.91 -19.56
CA ALA A 644 18.74 33.08 -18.64
C ALA A 644 18.52 31.58 -18.90
N VAL A 645 17.28 31.18 -19.16
CA VAL A 645 16.89 29.80 -19.49
C VAL A 645 17.52 29.37 -20.78
N ALA A 646 17.45 30.18 -21.86
CA ALA A 646 18.08 29.85 -23.13
C ALA A 646 19.60 29.61 -23.01
N ARG A 647 20.32 30.46 -22.24
CA ARG A 647 21.76 30.27 -21.96
C ARG A 647 22.02 29.01 -21.14
N THR A 648 21.16 28.72 -20.16
CA THR A 648 21.28 27.54 -19.31
C THR A 648 21.00 26.26 -20.08
N ASP A 649 20.00 26.26 -20.96
CA ASP A 649 19.68 25.12 -21.82
C ASP A 649 20.79 24.83 -22.81
N GLU A 650 21.33 25.86 -23.49
CA GLU A 650 22.49 25.69 -24.38
C GLU A 650 23.67 25.05 -23.63
N LEU A 651 23.98 25.55 -22.44
CA LEU A 651 25.03 25.00 -21.58
C LEU A 651 24.71 23.54 -21.20
N TYR A 652 23.53 23.27 -20.65
CA TYR A 652 23.17 21.94 -20.15
C TYR A 652 23.12 20.92 -21.28
N GLY A 653 22.62 21.30 -22.46
CA GLY A 653 22.65 20.47 -23.66
C GLY A 653 24.07 20.11 -24.10
N LEU A 654 24.99 21.08 -24.12
CA LEU A 654 26.41 20.84 -24.42
C LEU A 654 27.06 19.89 -23.42
N LEU A 655 26.78 20.07 -22.12
CA LEU A 655 27.34 19.23 -21.06
C LEU A 655 26.79 17.80 -21.14
N ALA A 656 25.49 17.65 -21.35
CA ALA A 656 24.84 16.35 -21.54
C ALA A 656 25.44 15.59 -22.73
N ASP A 657 25.65 16.25 -23.87
CA ASP A 657 26.23 15.64 -25.07
C ASP A 657 27.72 15.30 -24.92
N SER A 658 28.43 16.01 -24.04
CA SER A 658 29.86 15.76 -23.78
C SER A 658 30.12 14.58 -22.85
N TRP A 659 29.10 14.13 -22.10
CA TRP A 659 29.25 13.09 -21.09
C TRP A 659 29.18 11.69 -21.70
N THR A 660 29.99 10.77 -21.17
CA THR A 660 29.92 9.35 -21.53
C THR A 660 29.48 8.55 -20.30
N PRO A 661 28.21 8.10 -20.23
CA PRO A 661 27.69 7.35 -19.11
C PRO A 661 28.46 6.06 -18.79
N SER A 662 28.69 5.81 -17.51
CA SER A 662 29.08 4.49 -16.99
C SER A 662 27.86 3.59 -16.80
N ALA A 663 28.06 2.27 -16.77
CA ALA A 663 27.00 1.30 -16.44
C ALA A 663 26.79 1.13 -14.91
N SER A 664 27.76 1.53 -14.09
CA SER A 664 27.71 1.38 -12.62
C SER A 664 27.53 2.72 -11.93
N GLY A 665 26.65 2.76 -10.92
CA GLY A 665 26.49 3.92 -10.04
C GLY A 665 27.66 4.11 -9.06
N ILE A 666 27.42 4.87 -7.98
CA ILE A 666 28.45 5.24 -6.99
C ILE A 666 29.05 4.00 -6.31
N ALA A 667 30.38 3.87 -6.31
CA ALA A 667 31.04 2.88 -5.46
C ALA A 667 31.13 3.39 -4.02
N PRO A 668 30.84 2.56 -2.98
CA PRO A 668 30.95 2.98 -1.58
C PRO A 668 32.31 3.59 -1.20
N LYS A 669 33.38 3.14 -1.86
CA LYS A 669 34.72 3.68 -1.66
C LYS A 669 34.83 5.14 -2.09
N ASP A 670 34.21 5.54 -3.19
CA ASP A 670 34.32 6.91 -3.71
C ASP A 670 33.68 7.91 -2.75
N LEU A 671 32.51 7.55 -2.17
CA LEU A 671 31.89 8.34 -1.12
C LEU A 671 32.72 8.31 0.18
N ALA A 672 33.27 7.15 0.57
CA ALA A 672 34.12 7.05 1.75
C ALA A 672 35.36 7.95 1.65
N ASP A 673 36.01 8.00 0.50
CA ASP A 673 37.18 8.85 0.24
C ASP A 673 36.84 10.35 0.39
N VAL A 674 35.62 10.77 0.03
CA VAL A 674 35.12 12.13 0.30
C VAL A 674 34.95 12.37 1.80
N LEU A 675 34.29 11.45 2.50
CA LEU A 675 34.02 11.58 3.94
C LEU A 675 35.32 11.64 4.76
N VAL A 676 36.33 10.85 4.40
CA VAL A 676 37.65 10.90 5.02
C VAL A 676 38.36 12.23 4.72
N ALA A 677 38.34 12.68 3.47
CA ALA A 677 39.01 13.92 3.07
C ALA A 677 38.38 15.17 3.72
N ALA A 678 37.06 15.16 3.90
CA ALA A 678 36.34 16.20 4.64
C ALA A 678 36.63 16.17 6.16
N GLY A 679 37.33 15.13 6.64
CA GLY A 679 37.57 14.88 8.06
C GLY A 679 36.30 14.52 8.83
N ALA A 680 35.29 13.97 8.13
CA ALA A 680 34.01 13.61 8.72
C ALA A 680 34.09 12.30 9.51
N LEU A 681 34.87 11.33 9.01
CA LEU A 681 35.01 9.98 9.57
C LEU A 681 36.42 9.42 9.34
N ASN A 682 36.80 8.39 10.10
CA ASN A 682 37.98 7.56 9.77
C ASN A 682 37.66 6.59 8.62
N GLU A 683 38.69 5.99 8.02
CA GLU A 683 38.55 5.15 6.80
C GLU A 683 37.58 3.98 6.97
N ALA A 684 37.62 3.29 8.11
CA ALA A 684 36.76 2.13 8.37
C ALA A 684 35.29 2.55 8.52
N ASP A 685 35.04 3.57 9.33
CA ASP A 685 33.69 4.09 9.59
C ASP A 685 33.10 4.76 8.34
N ALA A 686 33.94 5.45 7.54
CA ALA A 686 33.54 6.07 6.28
C ALA A 686 33.02 5.05 5.27
N LEU A 687 33.71 3.90 5.14
CA LEU A 687 33.30 2.85 4.19
C LEU A 687 31.98 2.19 4.62
N ALA A 688 31.79 1.93 5.92
CA ALA A 688 30.55 1.37 6.46
C ALA A 688 29.37 2.34 6.33
N ALA A 689 29.58 3.62 6.68
CA ALA A 689 28.60 4.67 6.49
C ALA A 689 28.21 4.83 5.01
N ALA A 690 29.19 4.88 4.11
CA ALA A 690 28.95 5.00 2.68
C ALA A 690 28.14 3.82 2.10
N ALA A 691 28.46 2.59 2.48
CA ALA A 691 27.69 1.42 2.06
C ALA A 691 26.22 1.50 2.51
N THR A 692 25.98 2.01 3.72
CA THR A 692 24.63 2.15 4.27
C THR A 692 23.88 3.32 3.63
N LEU A 693 24.52 4.46 3.40
CA LEU A 693 23.94 5.62 2.71
C LEU A 693 23.56 5.31 1.25
N LEU A 694 24.27 4.40 0.58
CA LEU A 694 24.00 4.07 -0.82
C LEU A 694 22.99 2.94 -1.02
N ALA A 695 22.60 2.21 0.03
CA ALA A 695 21.59 1.16 -0.07
C ALA A 695 20.20 1.77 -0.35
N PRO A 696 19.50 1.43 -1.44
CA PRO A 696 18.22 2.09 -1.79
C PRO A 696 17.07 1.76 -0.83
N ASP A 697 17.07 0.55 -0.28
CA ASP A 697 16.07 0.08 0.68
C ASP A 697 16.54 0.33 2.12
N ARG A 698 15.60 0.38 3.08
CA ARG A 698 15.95 0.35 4.51
C ARG A 698 16.84 -0.85 4.75
N SER A 699 18.07 -0.60 5.15
CA SER A 699 19.00 -1.66 5.48
C SER A 699 18.47 -2.42 6.70
N PRO A 700 18.84 -3.69 6.88
CA PRO A 700 18.63 -4.37 8.15
C PRO A 700 19.18 -3.56 9.34
N ALA A 701 20.25 -2.77 9.16
CA ALA A 701 20.75 -1.85 10.18
C ALA A 701 19.75 -0.73 10.53
N ASP A 702 18.98 -0.20 9.56
CA ASP A 702 17.93 0.78 9.80
C ASP A 702 16.75 0.20 10.59
N LEU A 703 16.36 -1.03 10.29
CA LEU A 703 15.34 -1.76 11.06
C LEU A 703 15.81 -1.97 12.51
N ILE A 704 17.06 -2.39 12.68
CA ILE A 704 17.67 -2.64 13.99
C ILE A 704 17.85 -1.36 14.78
N GLY A 705 18.32 -0.29 14.15
CA GLY A 705 18.44 1.02 14.75
C GLY A 705 17.12 1.65 15.14
N GLY A 706 16.10 1.47 14.30
CA GLY A 706 14.71 1.74 14.65
C GLY A 706 14.34 1.00 15.92
N VAL A 707 14.51 -0.32 15.97
CA VAL A 707 14.24 -1.15 17.16
C VAL A 707 15.08 -0.73 18.38
N VAL A 708 16.35 -0.38 18.23
CA VAL A 708 17.23 0.08 19.33
C VAL A 708 16.76 1.43 19.84
N ARG A 709 16.57 2.44 18.99
CA ARG A 709 16.04 3.76 19.39
C ARG A 709 14.68 3.63 20.08
N LEU A 710 13.82 2.76 19.54
CA LEU A 710 12.54 2.39 20.12
C LEU A 710 12.70 1.82 21.53
N LEU A 711 13.55 0.81 21.73
CA LEU A 711 13.78 0.19 23.04
C LEU A 711 14.35 1.15 24.10
N LEU A 712 14.95 2.27 23.67
CA LEU A 712 15.53 3.31 24.54
C LEU A 712 14.53 4.43 24.91
N CYS A 713 13.45 4.59 24.15
CA CYS A 713 12.40 5.56 24.46
C CYS A 713 11.41 4.92 25.45
N GLY A 714 11.37 5.41 26.69
CA GLY A 714 10.50 4.89 27.76
C GLY A 714 9.10 5.50 27.79
N ASP A 715 8.65 6.15 26.72
CA ASP A 715 7.52 7.10 26.74
C ASP A 715 6.54 6.94 25.57
N ALA A 716 5.67 7.94 25.38
CA ALA A 716 4.68 7.97 24.32
C ALA A 716 5.30 7.91 22.91
N TYR A 717 6.52 8.42 22.73
CA TYR A 717 7.20 8.46 21.44
C TYR A 717 7.56 7.05 20.95
N PHE A 718 7.96 6.15 21.87
CA PHE A 718 8.17 4.74 21.55
C PHE A 718 6.89 4.08 21.01
N ILE A 719 5.78 4.21 21.73
CA ILE A 719 4.51 3.59 21.32
C ILE A 719 4.05 4.14 19.96
N HIS A 720 4.24 5.45 19.75
CA HIS A 720 3.92 6.13 18.50
C HIS A 720 4.69 5.56 17.31
N GLN A 721 6.01 5.46 17.45
CA GLN A 721 6.89 4.94 16.40
C GLN A 721 6.65 3.45 16.12
N VAL A 722 6.34 2.64 17.15
CA VAL A 722 5.96 1.23 16.96
C VAL A 722 4.66 1.09 16.16
N TYR A 723 3.67 1.95 16.37
CA TYR A 723 2.42 1.92 15.61
C TYR A 723 2.60 2.36 14.16
N LEU A 724 3.41 3.39 13.92
CA LEU A 724 3.76 3.81 12.57
C LEU A 724 4.51 2.71 11.80
N LEU A 725 5.45 2.03 12.44
CA LEU A 725 6.21 0.94 11.83
C LEU A 725 5.39 -0.34 11.63
N SER A 726 4.49 -0.67 12.55
CA SER A 726 3.71 -1.92 12.48
C SER A 726 2.44 -1.77 11.64
N TYR A 727 1.84 -0.58 11.59
CA TYR A 727 0.52 -0.36 11.00
C TYR A 727 0.46 0.81 10.00
N GLY A 728 1.54 1.57 9.80
CA GLY A 728 1.55 2.72 8.90
C GLY A 728 0.64 3.87 9.35
N ARG A 729 0.28 3.93 10.64
CA ARG A 729 -0.62 4.94 11.22
C ARG A 729 -0.21 5.34 12.63
N ASP A 730 -0.66 6.50 13.07
CA ASP A 730 -0.56 6.91 14.47
C ASP A 730 -1.46 6.02 15.38
N PRO A 731 -1.07 5.79 16.65
CA PRO A 731 -1.90 5.10 17.63
C PRO A 731 -3.13 5.95 17.99
N PHE A 732 -4.28 5.32 18.19
CA PHE A 732 -5.44 6.02 18.77
C PHE A 732 -5.16 6.37 20.24
N ASP A 733 -5.77 7.45 20.76
CA ASP A 733 -5.53 7.93 22.13
C ASP A 733 -5.67 6.82 23.20
N TRP A 734 -6.68 5.96 23.06
CA TRP A 734 -6.89 4.85 24.00
C TRP A 734 -5.85 3.73 23.86
N GLU A 735 -5.29 3.50 22.67
CA GLU A 735 -4.19 2.55 22.44
C GLU A 735 -2.91 3.07 23.09
N LEU A 736 -2.63 4.37 22.91
CA LEU A 736 -1.52 5.05 23.55
C LEU A 736 -1.66 5.00 25.07
N GLU A 737 -2.83 5.31 25.62
CA GLU A 737 -3.11 5.25 27.06
C GLU A 737 -2.92 3.84 27.65
N VAL A 738 -3.40 2.80 26.95
CA VAL A 738 -3.27 1.41 27.41
C VAL A 738 -1.81 0.97 27.44
N GLN A 739 -1.04 1.29 26.39
CA GLN A 739 0.36 0.90 26.29
C GLN A 739 1.25 1.77 27.21
N MET A 740 0.95 3.05 27.37
CA MET A 740 1.60 3.92 28.36
C MET A 740 1.33 3.43 29.78
N ALA A 741 0.11 2.99 30.07
CA ALA A 741 -0.22 2.39 31.36
C ALA A 741 0.46 1.03 31.56
N HIS A 742 0.87 0.33 30.50
CA HIS A 742 1.68 -0.89 30.57
C HIS A 742 3.15 -0.56 30.91
N LEU A 743 3.76 0.40 30.22
CA LEU A 743 5.12 0.90 30.50
C LEU A 743 5.23 1.51 31.90
N ALA A 744 4.27 2.34 32.30
CA ALA A 744 4.21 2.96 33.63
C ALA A 744 4.06 1.93 34.78
N ARG A 745 3.61 0.71 34.47
CA ARG A 745 3.54 -0.41 35.43
C ARG A 745 4.78 -1.31 35.40
N GLY A 746 5.86 -0.87 34.77
CA GLY A 746 7.12 -1.62 34.64
C GLY A 746 7.12 -2.64 33.51
N GLY A 747 6.15 -2.60 32.61
CA GLY A 747 6.10 -3.45 31.42
C GLY A 747 7.28 -3.18 30.47
N SER A 748 7.78 -4.23 29.82
CA SER A 748 8.92 -4.13 28.90
C SER A 748 8.47 -3.66 27.51
N PRO A 749 9.16 -2.70 26.88
CA PRO A 749 9.00 -2.35 25.47
C PRO A 749 8.97 -3.56 24.52
N LEU A 750 9.74 -4.63 24.82
CA LEU A 750 9.75 -5.88 24.05
C LEU A 750 8.41 -6.63 24.08
N THR A 751 7.65 -6.53 25.16
CA THR A 751 6.33 -7.16 25.29
C THR A 751 5.32 -6.49 24.38
N ILE A 752 5.42 -5.17 24.21
CA ILE A 752 4.58 -4.39 23.29
C ILE A 752 4.88 -4.81 21.84
N LEU A 753 6.17 -4.83 21.46
CA LEU A 753 6.59 -5.29 20.13
C LEU A 753 6.13 -6.74 19.82
N ARG A 754 6.25 -7.66 20.77
CA ARG A 754 5.78 -9.05 20.62
C ARG A 754 4.26 -9.18 20.54
N GLY A 755 3.52 -8.32 21.22
CA GLY A 755 2.05 -8.31 21.19
C GLY A 755 1.48 -7.86 19.85
N LEU A 756 2.20 -6.99 19.14
CA LEU A 756 1.78 -6.45 17.84
C LEU A 756 2.14 -7.36 16.66
N GLY A 757 3.17 -8.21 16.81
CA GLY A 757 3.55 -9.27 15.85
C GLY A 757 2.73 -10.57 15.94
N ALA A 758 1.67 -10.62 16.75
CA ALA A 758 0.79 -11.78 16.83
C ALA A 758 -0.13 -11.85 15.57
N PRO A 759 -0.32 -13.03 14.94
CA PRO A 759 -1.13 -13.14 13.73
C PRO A 759 -2.58 -12.71 14.00
N GLY A 760 -3.07 -11.69 13.29
CA GLY A 760 -4.47 -11.26 13.36
C GLY A 760 -4.75 -9.75 13.35
N VAL A 761 -3.73 -8.89 13.35
CA VAL A 761 -3.91 -7.43 13.20
C VAL A 761 -3.21 -7.01 11.91
N GLY A 762 -3.98 -6.56 10.92
CA GLY A 762 -3.50 -6.27 9.56
C GLY A 762 -2.37 -5.24 9.54
N GLY A 763 -1.21 -5.65 9.04
CA GLY A 763 0.02 -4.85 8.99
C GLY A 763 1.25 -5.71 9.27
N THR A 764 1.55 -6.71 8.45
CA THR A 764 2.78 -7.50 8.58
C THR A 764 3.94 -6.81 7.87
N LEU A 765 4.60 -5.85 8.54
CA LEU A 765 5.95 -5.40 8.17
C LEU A 765 7.05 -6.13 8.95
N ILE A 766 6.76 -6.66 10.13
CA ILE A 766 7.73 -7.39 10.96
C ILE A 766 7.29 -8.86 11.07
N GLY A 767 7.77 -9.70 10.14
CA GLY A 767 7.50 -11.14 10.16
C GLY A 767 8.08 -11.84 11.39
N ALA A 768 7.52 -13.00 11.74
CA ALA A 768 8.07 -13.89 12.75
C ALA A 768 9.43 -14.44 12.26
N GLY A 769 10.54 -13.82 12.71
CA GLY A 769 11.89 -14.20 12.27
C GLY A 769 12.96 -13.09 12.38
N TRP A 770 12.59 -11.83 12.56
CA TRP A 770 13.52 -10.69 12.66
C TRP A 770 14.63 -10.86 13.73
N GLU A 771 14.35 -11.62 14.80
CA GLU A 771 15.31 -11.96 15.87
C GLU A 771 16.55 -12.72 15.33
N ALA A 772 16.41 -13.48 14.23
CA ALA A 772 17.50 -14.20 13.59
C ALA A 772 18.34 -13.32 12.64
N GLU A 773 17.75 -12.24 12.10
CA GLU A 773 18.44 -11.27 11.23
C GLU A 773 19.24 -10.21 12.01
N LEU A 774 18.96 -10.05 13.30
CA LEU A 774 19.75 -9.25 14.25
C LEU A 774 21.16 -9.80 14.51
N VAL A 775 21.32 -11.11 14.38
CA VAL A 775 22.48 -11.90 14.82
C VAL A 775 23.78 -11.52 14.06
N PRO A 776 23.79 -11.32 12.72
CA PRO A 776 24.99 -10.95 11.97
C PRO A 776 25.45 -9.50 12.18
N LEU A 777 24.58 -8.59 12.61
CA LEU A 777 24.80 -7.13 12.62
C LEU A 777 25.28 -6.58 13.99
N TRP A 778 25.57 -7.48 14.93
CA TRP A 778 26.01 -7.20 16.31
C TRP A 778 27.47 -6.73 16.40
N SER A 779 27.74 -5.52 15.89
CA SER A 779 29.07 -4.89 15.87
C SER A 779 29.57 -4.52 17.29
N ARG A 780 30.83 -4.07 17.39
CA ARG A 780 31.43 -3.60 18.66
C ARG A 780 30.76 -2.30 19.15
N ALA A 781 30.40 -1.41 18.25
CA ALA A 781 29.74 -0.13 18.56
C ALA A 781 28.31 -0.34 19.07
N VAL A 782 27.53 -1.21 18.40
CA VAL A 782 26.16 -1.58 18.83
C VAL A 782 26.18 -2.20 20.23
N ARG A 783 27.19 -3.03 20.54
CA ARG A 783 27.39 -3.57 21.89
C ARG A 783 27.65 -2.49 22.94
N GLN A 784 28.49 -1.51 22.63
CA GLN A 784 28.83 -0.44 23.59
C GLN A 784 27.62 0.47 23.88
N GLN A 785 26.81 0.80 22.88
CA GLN A 785 25.58 1.59 23.06
C GLN A 785 24.51 0.82 23.86
N VAL A 786 24.29 -0.46 23.55
CA VAL A 786 23.37 -1.32 24.32
C VAL A 786 23.85 -1.44 25.77
N VAL A 787 25.15 -1.60 26.02
CA VAL A 787 25.71 -1.66 27.39
C VAL A 787 25.58 -0.32 28.13
N ALA A 788 25.87 0.81 27.48
CA ALA A 788 25.70 2.14 28.07
C ALA A 788 24.23 2.44 28.40
N ALA A 789 23.31 2.05 27.53
CA ALA A 789 21.86 2.15 27.75
C ALA A 789 21.36 1.23 28.87
N LEU A 790 21.87 0.00 28.96
CA LEU A 790 21.57 -0.91 30.06
C LEU A 790 22.12 -0.37 31.39
N ALA A 791 23.27 0.29 31.38
CA ALA A 791 23.82 0.96 32.55
C ALA A 791 22.96 2.15 33.02
N ALA A 792 22.29 2.84 32.10
CA ALA A 792 21.40 3.98 32.39
C ALA A 792 19.97 3.58 32.79
N SER A 793 19.54 2.34 32.53
CA SER A 793 18.17 1.87 32.81
C SER A 793 17.99 1.40 34.25
N GLU A 794 17.01 1.97 34.96
CA GLU A 794 16.58 1.52 36.30
C GLU A 794 15.60 0.33 36.26
N ASN A 795 15.09 -0.04 35.08
CA ASN A 795 14.11 -1.11 34.91
C ASN A 795 14.77 -2.50 34.90
N GLN A 796 14.61 -3.22 36.01
CA GLN A 796 15.19 -4.55 36.25
C GLN A 796 14.73 -5.61 35.25
N ALA A 797 13.47 -5.61 34.81
CA ALA A 797 12.95 -6.59 33.85
C ALA A 797 13.50 -6.36 32.43
N PHE A 798 13.71 -5.09 32.06
CA PHE A 798 14.34 -4.72 30.79
C PHE A 798 15.82 -5.12 30.76
N LEU A 799 16.52 -4.93 31.89
CA LEU A 799 17.91 -5.38 32.06
C LEU A 799 18.04 -6.89 31.97
N GLU A 800 17.20 -7.63 32.70
CA GLU A 800 17.18 -9.10 32.69
C GLU A 800 16.89 -9.65 31.28
N GLN A 801 15.91 -9.09 30.56
CA GLN A 801 15.55 -9.53 29.21
C GLN A 801 16.60 -9.16 28.15
N SER A 802 17.25 -8.01 28.28
CA SER A 802 18.34 -7.60 27.40
C SER A 802 19.60 -8.42 27.65
N PHE A 803 19.90 -8.76 28.91
CA PHE A 803 20.90 -9.77 29.27
C PHE A 803 20.58 -11.14 28.68
N HIS A 804 19.30 -11.54 28.71
CA HIS A 804 18.82 -12.79 28.15
C HIS A 804 18.97 -12.87 26.62
N ALA A 805 18.83 -11.73 25.93
CA ALA A 805 19.06 -11.60 24.49
C ALA A 805 20.56 -11.63 24.14
N ILE A 806 21.42 -11.02 24.96
CA ILE A 806 22.88 -11.03 24.82
C ILE A 806 23.45 -12.45 25.04
N LEU A 807 22.94 -13.20 26.03
CA LEU A 807 23.46 -14.52 26.42
C LEU A 807 23.00 -15.68 25.53
N ARG A 808 22.00 -15.50 24.66
CA ARG A 808 21.51 -16.58 23.75
C ARG A 808 22.54 -17.02 22.70
N ARG A 809 23.70 -16.36 22.61
CA ARG A 809 24.88 -16.86 21.89
C ARG A 809 25.80 -17.68 22.81
N GLY A 810 25.33 -18.88 23.15
CA GLY A 810 26.20 -20.05 23.35
C GLY A 810 27.02 -20.11 24.65
N VAL A 811 26.45 -20.84 25.61
CA VAL A 811 27.04 -21.55 26.77
C VAL A 811 27.79 -20.69 27.80
N GLY A 812 27.15 -20.56 28.97
CA GLY A 812 27.64 -20.10 30.27
C GLY A 812 26.70 -20.68 31.36
N PRO A 813 27.07 -20.64 32.66
CA PRO A 813 26.48 -21.50 33.69
C PRO A 813 24.96 -21.36 33.84
N ASP A 814 24.33 -22.44 34.31
CA ASP A 814 22.89 -22.63 34.35
C ASP A 814 22.18 -21.42 34.99
N LEU A 815 21.38 -20.72 34.19
CA LEU A 815 20.73 -19.46 34.55
C LEU A 815 19.85 -19.62 35.80
N ASP A 816 19.33 -20.83 36.03
CA ASP A 816 18.52 -21.17 37.19
C ASP A 816 19.34 -21.19 38.50
N GLU A 817 20.64 -21.53 38.45
CA GLU A 817 21.54 -21.51 39.61
C GLU A 817 21.96 -20.07 39.96
N LEU A 818 22.17 -19.22 38.95
CA LEU A 818 22.43 -17.79 39.11
C LEU A 818 21.21 -17.02 39.66
N LEU A 819 20.00 -17.36 39.19
CA LEU A 819 18.75 -16.80 39.70
C LEU A 819 18.45 -17.28 41.13
N ALA A 820 18.82 -18.51 41.49
CA ALA A 820 18.74 -19.00 42.87
C ALA A 820 19.70 -18.25 43.80
N GLN A 821 20.92 -17.91 43.34
CA GLN A 821 21.89 -17.13 44.12
C GLN A 821 21.48 -15.66 44.30
N LEU A 822 20.74 -15.08 43.34
CA LEU A 822 20.08 -13.78 43.47
C LEU A 822 18.93 -13.81 44.50
N ALA A 823 18.17 -14.91 44.56
CA ALA A 823 17.12 -15.11 45.55
C ALA A 823 17.66 -15.27 46.99
N GLU A 824 18.94 -15.64 47.15
CA GLU A 824 19.64 -15.79 48.44
C GLU A 824 20.29 -14.50 48.96
N GLY A 825 20.05 -13.35 48.33
CA GLY A 825 20.39 -12.03 48.87
C GLY A 825 21.80 -11.51 48.54
N ARG A 826 22.47 -12.05 47.52
CA ARG A 826 23.70 -11.45 46.96
C ARG A 826 23.37 -10.20 46.13
N THR A 827 24.28 -9.22 46.12
CA THR A 827 24.03 -7.94 45.44
C THR A 827 24.28 -8.05 43.92
N ARG A 828 23.64 -7.16 43.16
CA ARG A 828 23.78 -7.01 41.69
C ARG A 828 25.26 -6.87 41.26
N GLU A 829 26.10 -6.27 42.09
CA GLU A 829 27.53 -6.07 41.83
C GLU A 829 28.36 -7.36 41.99
N ASP A 830 28.01 -8.24 42.93
CA ASP A 830 28.72 -9.51 43.15
C ASP A 830 28.55 -10.47 41.96
N LEU A 831 27.36 -10.46 41.34
CA LEU A 831 27.03 -11.30 40.19
C LEU A 831 27.77 -10.84 38.91
N LEU A 832 27.82 -9.53 38.68
CA LEU A 832 28.53 -8.91 37.56
C LEU A 832 30.04 -9.11 37.69
N ARG A 833 30.59 -9.01 38.91
CA ARG A 833 32.00 -9.33 39.20
C ARG A 833 32.31 -10.81 38.94
N GLN A 834 31.47 -11.75 39.35
CA GLN A 834 31.71 -13.18 39.12
C GLN A 834 31.67 -13.59 37.65
N LEU A 835 30.73 -13.05 36.87
CA LEU A 835 30.61 -13.32 35.43
C LEU A 835 31.81 -12.75 34.65
N ALA A 836 32.21 -11.52 34.98
CA ALA A 836 33.34 -10.86 34.35
C ALA A 836 34.70 -11.49 34.72
N LEU A 837 34.81 -12.08 35.91
CA LEU A 837 36.02 -12.79 36.38
C LEU A 837 36.01 -14.30 36.08
N SER A 838 35.07 -14.81 35.26
CA SER A 838 34.99 -16.23 34.93
C SER A 838 36.12 -16.70 34.00
N ASP A 839 36.53 -17.96 34.13
CA ASP A 839 37.55 -18.58 33.27
C ASP A 839 37.18 -18.49 31.77
N GLU A 840 35.89 -18.43 31.47
CA GLU A 840 35.33 -18.28 30.13
C GLU A 840 35.40 -16.83 29.59
N ALA A 841 35.22 -15.83 30.46
CA ALA A 841 35.44 -14.42 30.13
C ALA A 841 36.93 -14.13 29.90
N ALA A 842 37.81 -14.77 30.69
CA ALA A 842 39.25 -14.73 30.51
C ALA A 842 39.70 -15.41 29.21
N ALA A 843 39.05 -16.52 28.81
CA ALA A 843 39.31 -17.20 27.54
C ALA A 843 38.82 -16.43 26.30
N LYS A 844 37.90 -15.47 26.47
CA LYS A 844 37.32 -14.64 25.40
C LYS A 844 37.86 -13.20 25.39
N GLU A 845 38.91 -12.91 26.16
CA GLU A 845 39.58 -11.59 26.26
C GLU A 845 38.62 -10.43 26.53
N ILE A 846 37.57 -10.65 27.33
CA ILE A 846 36.63 -9.60 27.70
C ILE A 846 37.36 -8.60 28.62
N PRO A 847 37.44 -7.28 28.28
CA PRO A 847 38.10 -6.30 29.14
C PRO A 847 37.33 -6.16 30.46
N ILE A 848 38.03 -6.28 31.59
CA ILE A 848 37.44 -6.30 32.95
C ILE A 848 37.72 -5.02 33.75
N ASP A 849 38.36 -4.04 33.13
CA ASP A 849 38.87 -2.81 33.75
C ASP A 849 37.75 -1.93 34.35
N TRP A 850 36.50 -2.13 33.91
CA TRP A 850 35.29 -1.48 34.42
C TRP A 850 34.80 -2.05 35.77
N LEU A 851 35.31 -3.21 36.21
CA LEU A 851 34.93 -3.81 37.50
C LEU A 851 35.40 -3.00 38.72
N ASP A 852 36.42 -2.17 38.55
CA ASP A 852 36.97 -1.32 39.61
C ASP A 852 36.04 -0.14 39.95
N GLU A 853 35.04 0.14 39.12
CA GLU A 853 34.06 1.22 39.32
C GLU A 853 32.85 0.83 40.20
N LEU A 854 32.69 -0.46 40.50
CA LEU A 854 31.57 -1.01 41.31
C LEU A 854 32.01 -1.19 42.78
N ALA A 855 31.58 -0.35 43.72
CA ALA A 855 32.03 -0.36 45.12
C ALA A 855 30.94 -0.86 46.10
N PRO A 856 31.29 -1.69 47.11
CA PRO A 856 30.30 -2.45 47.87
C PRO A 856 29.63 -1.62 48.98
N THR A 857 28.31 -1.75 49.09
CA THR A 857 27.55 -1.36 50.30
C THR A 857 26.96 -2.58 51.01
N SER A 858 26.91 -2.48 52.34
CA SER A 858 27.09 -3.56 53.30
C SER A 858 25.82 -4.30 53.79
N ALA A 859 25.96 -5.63 53.94
CA ALA A 859 25.61 -6.50 55.07
C ALA A 859 24.19 -6.54 55.70
N SER A 860 23.59 -7.74 55.73
CA SER A 860 23.13 -8.40 56.98
C SER A 860 22.85 -9.91 56.82
N SER A 861 23.24 -10.66 57.86
CA SER A 861 23.33 -12.13 58.02
C SER A 861 22.01 -12.83 58.44
N PRO A 862 21.97 -14.19 58.53
CA PRO A 862 20.81 -15.04 58.22
C PRO A 862 20.11 -15.67 59.44
N SER A 863 18.85 -16.11 59.28
CA SER A 863 18.32 -17.24 60.07
C SER A 863 17.08 -17.94 59.48
N ASP A 864 17.18 -19.26 59.50
CA ASP A 864 16.18 -20.31 59.71
C ASP A 864 15.39 -20.98 58.57
N GLN A 865 15.74 -22.26 58.45
CA GLN A 865 15.13 -23.39 57.76
C GLN A 865 13.65 -23.59 58.10
N ARG A 866 12.86 -24.06 57.12
CA ARG A 866 12.14 -25.35 57.22
C ARG A 866 11.56 -25.80 55.89
N SER A 867 11.78 -27.08 55.66
CA SER A 867 11.34 -27.96 54.59
C SER A 867 9.83 -28.20 54.54
N GLY A 868 9.33 -28.66 53.38
CA GLY A 868 8.26 -29.66 53.35
C GLY A 868 7.09 -29.39 52.42
N SER A 869 7.17 -29.98 51.22
CA SER A 869 6.09 -30.64 50.47
C SER A 869 4.78 -29.90 50.19
N ASP A 870 4.71 -29.40 48.97
CA ASP A 870 3.64 -29.52 47.99
C ASP A 870 2.36 -30.30 48.41
N SER A 871 1.24 -29.58 48.49
CA SER A 871 -0.08 -30.10 48.13
C SER A 871 -1.08 -28.95 47.96
N SER A 872 -1.57 -28.72 46.73
CA SER A 872 -2.99 -28.49 46.40
C SER A 872 -3.19 -27.79 45.04
N HIS A 873 -3.34 -28.58 43.97
CA HIS A 873 -3.84 -28.09 42.68
C HIS A 873 -5.24 -28.60 42.19
N PRO A 874 -6.26 -28.94 43.02
CA PRO A 874 -7.61 -29.25 42.48
C PRO A 874 -8.52 -28.02 42.27
N ALA A 875 -8.48 -27.02 43.16
CA ALA A 875 -9.49 -25.95 43.20
C ALA A 875 -9.34 -24.90 42.08
N ARG A 876 -8.12 -24.71 41.57
CA ARG A 876 -7.82 -23.73 40.50
C ARG A 876 -8.12 -24.29 39.11
N ARG A 877 -8.10 -25.61 38.92
CA ARG A 877 -8.42 -26.30 37.65
C ARG A 877 -9.93 -26.41 37.41
N ALA A 878 -10.73 -26.68 38.44
CA ALA A 878 -12.20 -26.73 38.34
C ALA A 878 -12.83 -25.37 37.93
N ARG A 879 -12.20 -24.23 38.29
CA ARG A 879 -12.68 -22.89 37.92
C ARG A 879 -12.40 -22.50 36.47
N ARG A 880 -11.39 -23.08 35.82
CA ARG A 880 -11.10 -22.85 34.38
C ARG A 880 -12.05 -23.67 33.49
N ALA A 881 -12.34 -24.92 33.84
CA ALA A 881 -13.27 -25.78 33.11
C ALA A 881 -14.72 -25.24 33.11
N ALA A 882 -15.19 -24.71 34.25
CA ALA A 882 -16.51 -24.07 34.35
C ALA A 882 -16.64 -22.76 33.53
N GLY A 883 -15.51 -22.09 33.25
CA GLY A 883 -15.46 -20.86 32.44
C GLY A 883 -15.50 -21.11 30.93
N SER A 884 -14.96 -22.24 30.46
CA SER A 884 -15.02 -22.63 29.04
C SER A 884 -16.38 -23.25 28.68
N LEU A 885 -16.97 -24.08 29.55
CA LEU A 885 -18.32 -24.63 29.37
C LEU A 885 -19.41 -23.54 29.32
N ARG A 886 -19.28 -22.47 30.12
CA ARG A 886 -20.18 -21.32 30.04
C ARG A 886 -20.04 -20.54 28.74
N ARG A 887 -18.85 -20.48 28.15
CA ARG A 887 -18.62 -19.78 26.88
C ARG A 887 -19.29 -20.52 25.71
N VAL A 888 -19.07 -21.83 25.60
CA VAL A 888 -19.69 -22.69 24.58
C VAL A 888 -21.21 -22.76 24.70
N ALA A 889 -21.76 -22.89 25.92
CA ALA A 889 -23.22 -22.86 26.13
C ALA A 889 -23.85 -21.49 25.79
N THR A 890 -23.08 -20.40 25.93
CA THR A 890 -23.51 -19.05 25.54
C THR A 890 -23.43 -18.86 24.03
N GLU A 891 -22.42 -19.43 23.36
CA GLU A 891 -22.28 -19.42 21.90
C GLU A 891 -23.37 -20.25 21.20
N VAL A 892 -23.67 -21.47 21.68
CA VAL A 892 -24.76 -22.32 21.17
C VAL A 892 -26.14 -21.69 21.39
N SER A 893 -26.39 -21.10 22.58
CA SER A 893 -27.62 -20.32 22.82
C SER A 893 -27.70 -19.06 21.96
N SER A 894 -26.57 -18.41 21.66
CA SER A 894 -26.52 -17.22 20.81
C SER A 894 -26.80 -17.53 19.34
N GLN A 895 -26.45 -18.73 18.87
CA GLN A 895 -26.66 -19.17 17.49
C GLN A 895 -28.11 -19.63 17.27
N ALA A 896 -28.69 -20.39 18.22
CA ALA A 896 -30.12 -20.71 18.22
C ALA A 896 -31.00 -19.45 18.33
N SER A 897 -30.56 -18.44 19.09
CA SER A 897 -31.24 -17.13 19.15
C SER A 897 -31.13 -16.34 17.84
N ARG A 898 -29.99 -16.42 17.14
CA ARG A 898 -29.77 -15.78 15.82
C ARG A 898 -30.54 -16.45 14.69
N GLU A 899 -30.70 -17.78 14.73
CA GLU A 899 -31.46 -18.55 13.75
C GLU A 899 -32.97 -18.39 13.95
N HIS A 900 -33.44 -18.31 15.20
CA HIS A 900 -34.81 -17.91 15.53
C HIS A 900 -35.09 -16.44 15.14
N GLU A 901 -34.12 -15.54 15.31
CA GLU A 901 -34.21 -14.15 14.86
C GLU A 901 -34.22 -14.03 13.33
N LEU A 902 -33.53 -14.92 12.61
CA LEU A 902 -33.50 -15.01 11.15
C LEU A 902 -34.84 -15.49 10.57
N ALA A 903 -35.45 -16.52 11.16
CA ALA A 903 -36.81 -16.99 10.80
C ALA A 903 -37.85 -15.89 11.03
N GLN A 904 -37.83 -15.24 12.20
CA GLN A 904 -38.71 -14.09 12.48
C GLN A 904 -38.44 -12.86 11.60
N ARG A 905 -37.23 -12.73 11.03
CA ARG A 905 -36.87 -11.65 10.09
C ARG A 905 -37.34 -11.94 8.68
N LEU A 906 -37.26 -13.18 8.23
CA LEU A 906 -37.81 -13.62 6.94
C LEU A 906 -39.35 -13.49 6.93
N ASP A 907 -40.02 -13.89 8.01
CA ASP A 907 -41.47 -13.66 8.18
C ASP A 907 -41.83 -12.16 8.15
N ARG A 908 -40.98 -11.29 8.71
CA ARG A 908 -41.18 -9.82 8.70
C ARG A 908 -40.95 -9.20 7.33
N ILE A 909 -39.96 -9.69 6.58
CA ILE A 909 -39.69 -9.26 5.20
C ILE A 909 -40.82 -9.74 4.28
N GLU A 910 -41.30 -10.97 4.44
CA GLU A 910 -42.46 -11.51 3.74
C GLU A 910 -43.72 -10.67 4.03
N ALA A 911 -43.97 -10.33 5.30
CA ALA A 911 -45.09 -9.48 5.70
C ALA A 911 -44.99 -8.04 5.15
N GLN A 912 -43.78 -7.46 5.09
CA GLN A 912 -43.55 -6.13 4.50
C GLN A 912 -43.73 -6.13 2.99
N LEU A 913 -43.28 -7.17 2.29
CA LEU A 913 -43.48 -7.32 0.84
C LEU A 913 -44.95 -7.58 0.49
N LEU A 914 -45.70 -8.30 1.33
CA LEU A 914 -47.16 -8.46 1.22
C LEU A 914 -47.91 -7.14 1.43
N LEU A 915 -47.48 -6.32 2.40
CA LEU A 915 -48.04 -4.98 2.64
C LEU A 915 -47.75 -4.02 1.48
N ILE A 916 -46.55 -4.08 0.89
CA ILE A 916 -46.19 -3.29 -0.30
C ILE A 916 -47.03 -3.73 -1.51
N ALA A 917 -47.16 -5.04 -1.73
CA ALA A 917 -48.03 -5.58 -2.79
C ALA A 917 -49.52 -5.23 -2.60
N GLN A 918 -50.00 -5.15 -1.35
CA GLN A 918 -51.35 -4.68 -1.03
C GLN A 918 -51.51 -3.16 -1.26
N ALA A 919 -50.54 -2.34 -0.83
CA ALA A 919 -50.56 -0.90 -1.04
C ALA A 919 -50.49 -0.52 -2.53
N ASP A 920 -49.73 -1.27 -3.33
CA ASP A 920 -49.64 -1.09 -4.78
C ASP A 920 -50.90 -1.60 -5.51
N SER A 921 -51.55 -2.65 -4.99
CA SER A 921 -52.87 -3.11 -5.48
C SER A 921 -53.99 -2.11 -5.17
N GLU A 922 -53.96 -1.46 -3.99
CA GLU A 922 -54.90 -0.39 -3.62
C GLU A 922 -54.66 0.90 -4.43
N ARG A 923 -53.39 1.23 -4.74
CA ARG A 923 -53.03 2.32 -5.68
C ARG A 923 -53.50 2.03 -7.10
N ALA A 924 -53.34 0.80 -7.59
CA ALA A 924 -53.82 0.37 -8.90
C ALA A 924 -55.36 0.36 -9.01
N GLN A 925 -56.09 0.24 -7.90
CA GLN A 925 -57.56 0.34 -7.85
C GLN A 925 -58.08 1.78 -7.73
N THR A 926 -57.24 2.73 -7.33
CA THR A 926 -57.61 4.15 -7.17
C THR A 926 -57.23 5.03 -8.36
N GLU A 927 -56.31 4.57 -9.21
CA GLU A 927 -55.99 5.21 -10.48
C GLU A 927 -56.79 4.57 -11.63
N ASN A 928 -57.48 5.42 -12.41
CA ASN A 928 -58.37 5.01 -13.49
C ASN A 928 -57.69 4.04 -14.47
N ALA A 929 -58.39 2.93 -14.72
CA ALA A 929 -58.00 1.83 -15.57
C ALA A 929 -57.64 2.26 -17.00
N ASP A 930 -56.36 2.24 -17.32
CA ASP A 930 -55.86 2.15 -18.70
C ASP A 930 -54.46 1.50 -18.78
N THR A 931 -54.16 0.55 -17.90
CA THR A 931 -52.91 -0.21 -17.91
C THR A 931 -53.10 -1.68 -18.25
N ASP A 932 -52.31 -2.08 -19.25
CA ASP A 932 -52.25 -3.32 -19.99
C ASP A 932 -52.47 -4.62 -19.20
N SER A 933 -53.38 -5.46 -19.73
CA SER A 933 -53.59 -6.85 -19.30
C SER A 933 -52.31 -7.73 -19.32
N ALA A 934 -51.23 -7.27 -19.96
CA ALA A 934 -49.92 -7.91 -19.96
C ALA A 934 -49.21 -7.83 -18.58
N GLN A 935 -49.52 -6.83 -17.77
CA GLN A 935 -48.90 -6.63 -16.45
C GLN A 935 -49.51 -7.56 -15.37
N LEU A 936 -50.82 -7.84 -15.48
CA LEU A 936 -51.52 -8.84 -14.66
C LEU A 936 -51.05 -10.28 -14.94
N GLY A 937 -50.64 -10.58 -16.18
CA GLY A 937 -50.04 -11.87 -16.55
C GLY A 937 -48.67 -12.10 -15.92
N LYS A 938 -47.86 -11.03 -15.76
CA LYS A 938 -46.55 -11.08 -15.09
C LYS A 938 -46.66 -11.23 -13.57
N GLN A 939 -47.71 -10.68 -12.96
CA GLN A 939 -47.99 -10.86 -11.52
C GLN A 939 -48.43 -12.29 -11.17
N ALA A 940 -49.14 -12.99 -12.05
CA ALA A 940 -49.47 -14.41 -11.87
C ALA A 940 -48.21 -15.30 -11.95
N GLN A 941 -47.25 -14.96 -12.81
CA GLN A 941 -45.94 -15.63 -12.89
C GLN A 941 -45.07 -15.39 -11.64
N PHE A 942 -45.18 -14.22 -11.01
CA PHE A 942 -44.48 -13.89 -9.77
C PHE A 942 -44.97 -14.74 -8.58
N VAL A 943 -46.27 -15.05 -8.53
CA VAL A 943 -46.87 -15.94 -7.51
C VAL A 943 -46.43 -17.41 -7.72
N ASP A 944 -46.23 -17.85 -8.97
CA ASP A 944 -45.69 -19.17 -9.28
C ASP A 944 -44.17 -19.29 -8.99
N GLN A 945 -43.39 -18.22 -9.16
CA GLN A 945 -41.98 -18.19 -8.75
C GLN A 945 -41.79 -18.27 -7.22
N MET A 946 -42.72 -17.72 -6.44
CA MET A 946 -42.73 -17.90 -4.98
C MET A 946 -43.03 -19.34 -4.54
N ALA A 947 -43.72 -20.14 -5.37
CA ALA A 947 -43.93 -21.56 -5.09
C ALA A 947 -42.64 -22.38 -5.22
N VAL A 948 -41.70 -21.95 -6.07
CA VAL A 948 -40.36 -22.54 -6.19
C VAL A 948 -39.50 -22.17 -4.98
N GLN A 949 -39.59 -20.92 -4.48
CA GLN A 949 -38.92 -20.51 -3.24
C GLN A 949 -39.45 -21.27 -2.00
N ARG A 950 -40.75 -21.59 -1.95
CA ARG A 950 -41.33 -22.47 -0.91
C ARG A 950 -40.75 -23.89 -0.95
N LEU A 951 -40.46 -24.42 -2.14
CA LEU A 951 -39.91 -25.76 -2.31
C LEU A 951 -38.42 -25.81 -1.88
N VAL A 952 -37.67 -24.72 -2.12
CA VAL A 952 -36.27 -24.58 -1.73
C VAL A 952 -36.12 -24.35 -0.22
N ALA A 953 -36.94 -23.50 0.39
CA ALA A 953 -36.96 -23.29 1.84
C ALA A 953 -37.34 -24.57 2.60
N ALA A 954 -38.37 -25.29 2.14
CA ALA A 954 -38.75 -26.58 2.71
C ALA A 954 -37.65 -27.65 2.57
N ARG A 955 -36.88 -27.62 1.48
CA ARG A 955 -35.76 -28.55 1.23
C ARG A 955 -34.52 -28.22 2.06
N ILE A 956 -34.28 -26.94 2.36
CA ILE A 956 -33.20 -26.49 3.25
C ILE A 956 -33.53 -26.88 4.70
N ASP A 957 -34.76 -26.70 5.17
CA ASP A 957 -35.21 -27.18 6.48
C ASP A 957 -35.09 -28.70 6.62
N GLU A 958 -35.41 -29.46 5.55
CA GLU A 958 -35.26 -30.92 5.51
C GLU A 958 -33.78 -31.36 5.62
N LEU A 959 -32.87 -30.66 4.93
CA LEU A 959 -31.42 -30.92 4.94
C LEU A 959 -30.76 -30.54 6.27
N VAL A 960 -31.24 -29.49 6.93
CA VAL A 960 -30.77 -29.03 8.25
C VAL A 960 -31.24 -29.97 9.37
N GLN A 961 -32.47 -30.51 9.27
CA GLN A 961 -32.97 -31.52 10.22
C GLN A 961 -32.24 -32.86 10.08
N GLN A 962 -31.84 -33.26 8.87
CA GLN A 962 -31.06 -34.49 8.64
C GLN A 962 -29.64 -34.42 9.22
N GLN A 963 -29.03 -33.23 9.29
CA GLN A 963 -27.69 -33.05 9.89
C GLN A 963 -27.69 -32.91 11.43
N HIS A 964 -28.83 -32.55 12.03
CA HIS A 964 -28.97 -32.40 13.49
C HIS A 964 -28.89 -33.73 14.27
N SER A 965 -29.28 -34.85 13.65
CA SER A 965 -29.44 -36.14 14.34
C SER A 965 -28.11 -36.76 14.85
N GLY A 966 -27.00 -36.53 14.15
CA GLY A 966 -25.68 -37.05 14.54
C GLY A 966 -25.00 -36.26 15.67
N PHE A 967 -25.17 -34.94 15.71
CA PHE A 967 -24.58 -34.07 16.72
C PHE A 967 -25.39 -34.01 18.03
N GLU A 968 -26.71 -34.17 17.97
CA GLU A 968 -27.54 -34.35 19.18
C GLU A 968 -27.18 -35.63 19.94
N MET A 969 -26.85 -36.71 19.24
CA MET A 969 -26.41 -37.98 19.86
C MET A 969 -25.07 -37.82 20.61
N VAL A 970 -24.15 -37.03 20.06
CA VAL A 970 -22.86 -36.68 20.67
C VAL A 970 -23.05 -35.77 21.89
N SER A 971 -23.88 -34.73 21.77
CA SER A 971 -24.17 -33.79 22.85
C SER A 971 -24.87 -34.47 24.04
N SER A 972 -25.86 -35.35 23.76
CA SER A 972 -26.56 -36.13 24.78
C SER A 972 -25.63 -37.11 25.52
N ARG A 973 -24.60 -37.64 24.87
CA ARG A 973 -23.66 -38.60 25.49
C ARG A 973 -22.58 -37.90 26.32
N VAL A 974 -22.15 -36.71 25.90
CA VAL A 974 -21.27 -35.82 26.69
C VAL A 974 -21.96 -35.41 28.00
N ASP A 975 -23.26 -35.11 27.97
CA ASP A 975 -24.05 -34.83 29.17
C ASP A 975 -24.21 -36.04 30.11
N GLU A 976 -24.25 -37.26 29.56
CA GLU A 976 -24.28 -38.50 30.33
C GLU A 976 -22.93 -38.82 31.01
N LEU A 977 -21.82 -38.63 30.30
CA LEU A 977 -20.46 -38.85 30.82
C LEU A 977 -20.03 -37.79 31.84
N THR A 978 -20.46 -36.54 31.65
CA THR A 978 -20.23 -35.43 32.60
C THR A 978 -20.90 -35.70 33.96
N LYS A 979 -22.00 -36.45 33.99
CA LYS A 979 -22.69 -36.86 35.23
C LYS A 979 -21.99 -38.00 35.99
N GLN A 980 -21.07 -38.76 35.36
CA GLN A 980 -20.45 -39.95 35.96
C GLN A 980 -19.04 -39.72 36.56
N GLN A 981 -18.56 -38.47 36.63
CA GLN A 981 -17.30 -38.05 37.28
C GLN A 981 -16.09 -38.99 37.03
N HIS A 982 -15.79 -39.31 35.77
CA HIS A 982 -14.56 -40.04 35.44
C HIS A 982 -13.38 -39.09 35.18
N SER A 983 -12.17 -39.55 35.47
CA SER A 983 -10.91 -38.79 35.44
C SER A 983 -10.39 -38.36 34.05
N GLY A 984 -11.17 -38.53 32.99
CA GLY A 984 -10.78 -38.27 31.59
C GLY A 984 -11.09 -36.86 31.06
N PHE A 985 -11.19 -35.85 31.93
CA PHE A 985 -11.64 -34.50 31.54
C PHE A 985 -10.66 -33.73 30.62
N ASP A 986 -9.35 -33.98 30.73
CA ASP A 986 -8.35 -33.29 29.89
C ASP A 986 -8.46 -33.72 28.41
N ASN A 987 -8.80 -34.98 28.13
CA ASN A 987 -9.00 -35.51 26.78
C ASN A 987 -10.27 -34.97 26.10
N LEU A 988 -11.31 -34.63 26.87
CA LEU A 988 -12.60 -34.16 26.34
C LEU A 988 -12.47 -32.76 25.69
N THR A 989 -11.65 -31.88 26.27
CA THR A 989 -11.39 -30.54 25.74
C THR A 989 -10.60 -30.57 24.43
N THR A 990 -9.60 -31.44 24.34
CA THR A 990 -8.79 -31.63 23.12
C THR A 990 -9.60 -32.32 22.02
N TRP A 991 -10.51 -33.22 22.41
CA TRP A 991 -11.47 -33.87 21.50
C TRP A 991 -12.48 -32.88 20.91
N LEU A 992 -12.99 -31.94 21.72
CA LEU A 992 -13.87 -30.86 21.24
C LEU A 992 -13.12 -29.88 20.32
N ASP A 993 -11.83 -29.64 20.56
CA ASP A 993 -11.00 -28.80 19.67
C ASP A 993 -10.78 -29.44 18.30
N VAL A 994 -10.55 -30.76 18.25
CA VAL A 994 -10.44 -31.54 17.00
C VAL A 994 -11.74 -31.50 16.20
N LEU A 995 -12.90 -31.66 16.86
CA LEU A 995 -14.20 -31.58 16.21
C LEU A 995 -14.56 -30.16 15.74
N SER A 996 -14.26 -29.14 16.54
CA SER A 996 -14.44 -27.74 16.15
C SER A 996 -13.59 -27.36 14.95
N ARG A 997 -12.32 -27.81 14.87
CA ARG A 997 -11.46 -27.58 13.69
C ARG A 997 -11.98 -28.27 12.43
N LYS A 998 -12.55 -29.48 12.56
CA LYS A 998 -13.21 -30.15 11.43
C LYS A 998 -14.49 -29.41 11.03
N GLN A 999 -15.27 -28.91 11.99
CA GLN A 999 -16.47 -28.11 11.73
C GLN A 999 -16.12 -26.78 11.05
N GLU A 1000 -15.02 -26.13 11.44
CA GLU A 1000 -14.49 -24.93 10.77
C GLU A 1000 -13.95 -25.24 9.37
N ALA A 1001 -13.22 -26.35 9.19
CA ALA A 1001 -12.76 -26.78 7.87
C ALA A 1001 -13.92 -27.14 6.92
N MET A 1002 -14.97 -27.81 7.43
CA MET A 1002 -16.20 -28.11 6.67
C MET A 1002 -17.06 -26.86 6.44
N ALA A 1003 -17.05 -25.88 7.35
CA ALA A 1003 -17.72 -24.59 7.18
C ALA A 1003 -16.96 -23.67 6.21
N MET A 1004 -15.63 -23.77 6.13
CA MET A 1004 -14.81 -23.15 5.09
C MET A 1004 -15.04 -23.81 3.73
N ASP A 1005 -15.18 -25.14 3.68
CA ASP A 1005 -15.56 -25.88 2.45
C ASP A 1005 -17.00 -25.57 1.98
N LEU A 1006 -17.89 -25.13 2.89
CA LEU A 1006 -19.21 -24.56 2.58
C LEU A 1006 -19.13 -23.11 2.07
N ARG A 1007 -18.05 -22.37 2.39
CA ARG A 1007 -17.78 -21.02 1.89
C ARG A 1007 -17.01 -21.01 0.55
N GLU A 1008 -16.35 -22.10 0.16
CA GLU A 1008 -15.56 -22.26 -1.08
C GLU A 1008 -16.19 -23.22 -2.13
N ARG A 1009 -17.51 -23.20 -2.33
CA ARG A 1009 -18.14 -24.05 -3.36
C ARG A 1009 -18.09 -23.43 -4.77
N LEU A 1010 -16.97 -23.66 -5.46
CA LEU A 1010 -16.93 -23.85 -6.93
C LEU A 1010 -17.18 -25.35 -7.27
N PRO A 1011 -17.46 -25.66 -8.54
CA PRO A 1011 -18.73 -26.18 -9.10
C PRO A 1011 -18.98 -27.67 -8.76
N ALA A 1012 -20.00 -28.28 -9.36
CA ALA A 1012 -19.95 -29.74 -9.56
C ALA A 1012 -18.56 -30.09 -10.13
N GLY A 1013 -17.92 -31.15 -9.63
CA GLY A 1013 -16.62 -31.59 -10.13
C GLY A 1013 -16.58 -31.63 -11.67
N PRO A 1014 -15.39 -31.60 -12.29
CA PRO A 1014 -15.22 -31.39 -13.72
C PRO A 1014 -16.23 -32.22 -14.53
N PRO A 1015 -16.87 -31.64 -15.57
CA PRO A 1015 -17.84 -32.38 -16.38
C PRO A 1015 -17.24 -33.72 -16.80
N LEU A 1016 -18.04 -34.80 -16.80
CA LEU A 1016 -17.57 -36.16 -17.11
C LEU A 1016 -16.77 -36.24 -18.44
N GLU A 1017 -16.98 -35.28 -19.32
CA GLU A 1017 -16.29 -35.11 -20.61
C GLU A 1017 -14.83 -34.64 -20.47
N GLY A 1018 -14.47 -33.92 -19.39
CA GLY A 1018 -13.11 -33.44 -19.11
C GLY A 1018 -12.26 -34.38 -18.24
N LEU A 1019 -12.84 -35.46 -17.73
CA LEU A 1019 -12.11 -36.46 -16.94
C LEU A 1019 -11.24 -37.36 -17.86
N PRO A 1020 -10.02 -37.75 -17.43
CA PRO A 1020 -9.15 -38.64 -18.16
C PRO A 1020 -9.88 -39.91 -18.62
N GLU A 1021 -9.61 -40.35 -19.85
CA GLU A 1021 -10.20 -41.58 -20.38
C GLU A 1021 -9.69 -42.81 -19.60
N PRO A 1022 -10.59 -43.72 -19.19
CA PRO A 1022 -10.19 -44.95 -18.50
C PRO A 1022 -9.21 -45.78 -19.32
N LYS A 1023 -8.18 -46.31 -18.67
CA LYS A 1023 -7.17 -47.17 -19.29
C LYS A 1023 -7.23 -48.58 -18.70
N ILE A 1024 -7.56 -49.57 -19.53
CA ILE A 1024 -7.52 -50.98 -19.15
C ILE A 1024 -6.09 -51.48 -19.33
N LEU A 1025 -5.48 -51.99 -18.26
CA LEU A 1025 -4.09 -52.48 -18.26
C LEU A 1025 -3.99 -53.96 -18.61
N THR A 1026 -5.08 -54.71 -18.49
CA THR A 1026 -5.13 -56.14 -18.80
C THR A 1026 -5.09 -56.40 -20.31
N GLU A 1027 -4.17 -57.25 -20.75
CA GLU A 1027 -4.03 -57.66 -22.16
C GLU A 1027 -5.27 -58.44 -22.61
N GLY A 1028 -5.92 -58.00 -23.71
CA GLY A 1028 -7.22 -58.53 -24.16
C GLY A 1028 -8.45 -57.72 -23.72
N GLY A 1029 -8.26 -56.65 -22.94
CA GLY A 1029 -9.32 -55.68 -22.63
C GLY A 1029 -10.42 -56.18 -21.68
N LEU A 1030 -11.56 -55.49 -21.68
CA LEU A 1030 -12.67 -55.76 -20.74
C LEU A 1030 -13.28 -57.17 -20.89
N GLU A 1031 -13.25 -57.74 -22.11
CA GLU A 1031 -13.75 -59.09 -22.38
C GLU A 1031 -12.86 -60.16 -21.74
N ALA A 1032 -11.54 -60.00 -21.78
CA ALA A 1032 -10.61 -60.92 -21.12
C ALA A 1032 -10.77 -60.90 -19.59
N LEU A 1033 -11.01 -59.73 -19.01
CA LEU A 1033 -11.35 -59.58 -17.59
C LEU A 1033 -12.66 -60.29 -17.23
N ARG A 1034 -13.67 -60.16 -18.10
CA ARG A 1034 -14.96 -60.83 -17.93
C ARG A 1034 -14.84 -62.36 -17.99
N GLU A 1035 -14.00 -62.90 -18.87
CA GLU A 1035 -13.73 -64.34 -18.94
C GLU A 1035 -12.89 -64.85 -17.76
N ARG A 1036 -11.88 -64.07 -17.32
CA ARG A 1036 -11.02 -64.38 -16.17
C ARG A 1036 -11.85 -64.65 -14.90
N ASP A 1037 -12.88 -63.84 -14.69
CA ASP A 1037 -13.70 -63.86 -13.48
C ASP A 1037 -15.03 -64.63 -13.68
N GLY A 1038 -15.08 -65.53 -14.68
CA GLY A 1038 -16.16 -66.52 -14.84
C GLY A 1038 -17.46 -65.99 -15.47
N GLY A 1039 -17.37 -64.91 -16.26
CA GLY A 1039 -18.50 -64.26 -16.94
C GLY A 1039 -19.15 -63.13 -16.14
N VAL A 1040 -18.73 -62.95 -14.89
CA VAL A 1040 -19.28 -62.00 -13.91
C VAL A 1040 -18.28 -60.87 -13.69
N LEU A 1041 -18.76 -59.62 -13.68
CA LEU A 1041 -17.92 -58.44 -13.39
C LEU A 1041 -18.15 -57.95 -11.96
N ARG A 1042 -17.12 -58.10 -11.12
CA ARG A 1042 -17.04 -57.51 -9.78
C ARG A 1042 -15.89 -56.51 -9.78
N VAL A 1043 -16.13 -55.29 -9.30
CA VAL A 1043 -15.16 -54.19 -9.37
C VAL A 1043 -14.75 -53.77 -7.98
N ASN A 1044 -13.44 -53.57 -7.77
CA ASN A 1044 -12.89 -53.02 -6.53
C ASN A 1044 -12.32 -51.63 -6.82
N LEU A 1045 -12.92 -50.58 -6.26
CA LEU A 1045 -12.55 -49.17 -6.43
C LEU A 1045 -11.64 -48.72 -5.28
N GLY A 1046 -10.59 -47.97 -5.62
CA GLY A 1046 -9.58 -47.53 -4.65
C GLY A 1046 -8.71 -48.68 -4.18
N ALA A 1047 -8.40 -49.62 -5.08
CA ALA A 1047 -7.72 -50.87 -4.72
C ALA A 1047 -6.33 -50.65 -4.09
N GLY A 1048 -5.66 -49.53 -4.39
CA GLY A 1048 -4.37 -49.17 -3.80
C GLY A 1048 -3.35 -50.29 -3.89
N GLU A 1049 -2.65 -50.54 -2.77
CA GLU A 1049 -1.69 -51.65 -2.65
C GLU A 1049 -2.33 -52.99 -2.22
N LYS A 1050 -3.66 -53.06 -2.09
CA LYS A 1050 -4.39 -54.24 -1.58
C LYS A 1050 -5.49 -54.72 -2.56
N PRO A 1051 -5.10 -55.21 -3.75
CA PRO A 1051 -6.05 -55.74 -4.73
C PRO A 1051 -6.84 -56.95 -4.19
N LEU A 1052 -8.12 -57.04 -4.58
CA LEU A 1052 -8.99 -58.17 -4.25
C LEU A 1052 -8.90 -59.25 -5.34
N LYS A 1053 -8.72 -60.50 -4.92
CA LYS A 1053 -8.72 -61.66 -5.84
C LYS A 1053 -10.12 -61.94 -6.37
N GLY A 1054 -10.26 -62.11 -7.69
CA GLY A 1054 -11.54 -62.33 -8.37
C GLY A 1054 -12.37 -61.06 -8.56
N TYR A 1055 -11.73 -59.89 -8.49
CA TYR A 1055 -12.28 -58.58 -8.81
C TYR A 1055 -11.44 -57.92 -9.90
N VAL A 1056 -12.08 -57.07 -10.69
CA VAL A 1056 -11.42 -56.06 -11.53
C VAL A 1056 -10.96 -54.94 -10.61
N ASN A 1057 -9.65 -54.89 -10.33
CA ASN A 1057 -9.08 -53.90 -9.43
C ASN A 1057 -8.88 -52.56 -10.15
N THR A 1058 -9.48 -51.50 -9.63
CA THR A 1058 -9.54 -50.17 -10.26
C THR A 1058 -9.02 -49.10 -9.31
N ASP A 1059 -8.11 -48.26 -9.81
CA ASP A 1059 -7.51 -47.15 -9.05
C ASP A 1059 -7.26 -45.94 -9.97
N ALA A 1060 -7.13 -44.75 -9.41
CA ALA A 1060 -6.74 -43.56 -10.17
C ALA A 1060 -5.26 -43.61 -10.59
N ARG A 1061 -4.44 -44.44 -9.94
CA ARG A 1061 -3.01 -44.63 -10.19
C ARG A 1061 -2.73 -45.97 -10.87
N ALA A 1062 -1.69 -46.00 -11.71
CA ALA A 1062 -1.20 -47.23 -12.33
C ALA A 1062 -0.26 -48.00 -11.37
N LEU A 1063 -0.83 -48.75 -10.43
CA LEU A 1063 -0.08 -49.57 -9.45
C LEU A 1063 0.03 -51.04 -9.90
N PRO A 1064 0.98 -51.83 -9.34
CA PRO A 1064 1.06 -53.27 -9.58
C PRO A 1064 -0.27 -53.96 -9.22
N GLU A 1065 -0.71 -54.91 -10.04
CA GLU A 1065 -1.96 -55.68 -9.85
C GLU A 1065 -3.29 -54.90 -10.01
N ILE A 1066 -3.23 -53.64 -10.49
CA ILE A 1066 -4.41 -52.88 -10.96
C ILE A 1066 -4.76 -53.27 -12.40
N ASP A 1067 -6.03 -53.59 -12.63
CA ASP A 1067 -6.57 -53.99 -13.94
C ASP A 1067 -7.04 -52.77 -14.76
N VAL A 1068 -7.55 -51.73 -14.09
CA VAL A 1068 -8.12 -50.53 -14.73
C VAL A 1068 -7.64 -49.27 -14.01
N VAL A 1069 -7.09 -48.31 -14.76
CA VAL A 1069 -6.78 -46.97 -14.28
C VAL A 1069 -7.91 -46.02 -14.69
N ALA A 1070 -8.70 -45.55 -13.73
CA ALA A 1070 -9.88 -44.72 -14.02
C ALA A 1070 -10.22 -43.79 -12.85
N ASP A 1071 -10.78 -42.63 -13.17
CA ASP A 1071 -11.47 -41.80 -12.19
C ASP A 1071 -12.79 -42.48 -11.80
N VAL A 1072 -13.12 -42.51 -10.52
CA VAL A 1072 -14.31 -43.21 -10.02
C VAL A 1072 -15.63 -42.59 -10.49
N ARG A 1073 -15.59 -41.36 -11.00
CA ARG A 1073 -16.72 -40.66 -11.65
C ARG A 1073 -16.91 -41.10 -13.11
N LYS A 1074 -15.91 -41.75 -13.72
CA LYS A 1074 -15.91 -42.21 -15.12
C LYS A 1074 -15.23 -43.58 -15.24
N LEU A 1075 -16.02 -44.64 -15.08
CA LEU A 1075 -15.59 -46.04 -15.16
C LEU A 1075 -15.94 -46.67 -16.52
N PRO A 1076 -15.13 -47.60 -17.05
CA PRO A 1076 -15.31 -48.22 -18.37
C PRO A 1076 -16.31 -49.39 -18.35
N PHE A 1077 -17.41 -49.28 -17.61
CA PHE A 1077 -18.43 -50.33 -17.47
C PHE A 1077 -19.78 -49.85 -17.99
N GLU A 1078 -20.56 -50.77 -18.57
CA GLU A 1078 -21.91 -50.47 -19.06
C GLU A 1078 -22.91 -50.35 -17.90
N ALA A 1079 -23.99 -49.60 -18.13
CA ALA A 1079 -25.07 -49.51 -17.14
C ALA A 1079 -25.70 -50.89 -16.90
N GLY A 1080 -25.79 -51.31 -15.64
CA GLY A 1080 -26.37 -52.60 -15.25
C GLY A 1080 -25.47 -53.82 -15.48
N SER A 1081 -24.17 -53.65 -15.77
CA SER A 1081 -23.28 -54.77 -16.08
C SER A 1081 -22.56 -55.38 -14.86
N LEU A 1082 -22.59 -54.71 -13.70
CA LEU A 1082 -21.80 -55.11 -12.52
C LEU A 1082 -22.64 -55.92 -11.52
N GLU A 1083 -22.13 -57.08 -11.09
CA GLU A 1083 -22.75 -57.85 -9.99
C GLU A 1083 -22.33 -57.33 -8.62
N GLU A 1084 -21.14 -56.75 -8.51
CA GLU A 1084 -20.66 -56.16 -7.27
C GLU A 1084 -19.72 -54.98 -7.57
N LEU A 1085 -19.92 -53.87 -6.85
CA LEU A 1085 -19.01 -52.73 -6.85
C LEU A 1085 -18.58 -52.52 -5.39
N CYS A 1086 -17.30 -52.73 -5.11
CA CYS A 1086 -16.69 -52.56 -3.80
C CYS A 1086 -15.89 -51.27 -3.76
N SER A 1087 -16.05 -50.47 -2.71
CA SER A 1087 -15.29 -49.26 -2.43
C SER A 1087 -14.61 -49.43 -1.08
N GLN A 1088 -13.28 -49.35 -1.03
CA GLN A 1088 -12.50 -49.51 0.20
C GLN A 1088 -11.73 -48.22 0.49
N HIS A 1089 -11.96 -47.62 1.66
CA HIS A 1089 -11.27 -46.42 2.14
C HIS A 1089 -11.16 -45.30 1.10
N LEU A 1090 -12.29 -45.00 0.48
CA LEU A 1090 -12.37 -44.14 -0.70
C LEU A 1090 -13.46 -43.08 -0.57
N VAL A 1091 -14.58 -43.41 0.09
CA VAL A 1091 -15.74 -42.50 0.17
C VAL A 1091 -15.48 -41.30 1.08
N GLU A 1092 -14.61 -41.47 2.08
CA GLU A 1092 -14.17 -40.42 3.01
C GLU A 1092 -13.35 -39.31 2.35
N HIS A 1093 -12.78 -39.55 1.17
CA HIS A 1093 -11.99 -38.56 0.42
C HIS A 1093 -12.85 -37.66 -0.48
N PHE A 1094 -14.16 -37.89 -0.57
CA PHE A 1094 -15.06 -37.06 -1.34
C PHE A 1094 -15.87 -36.13 -0.44
N ARG A 1095 -16.21 -34.95 -0.96
CA ARG A 1095 -17.16 -34.05 -0.30
C ARG A 1095 -18.54 -34.72 -0.22
N PHE A 1096 -19.26 -34.51 0.88
CA PHE A 1096 -20.58 -35.11 1.11
C PHE A 1096 -21.57 -34.86 -0.03
N HIS A 1097 -21.56 -33.65 -0.59
CA HIS A 1097 -22.44 -33.28 -1.71
C HIS A 1097 -22.07 -34.03 -3.00
N GLU A 1098 -20.80 -34.02 -3.40
CA GLU A 1098 -20.32 -34.69 -4.63
C GLU A 1098 -20.58 -36.20 -4.58
N PHE A 1099 -20.28 -36.84 -3.44
CA PHE A 1099 -20.53 -38.27 -3.27
C PHE A 1099 -22.03 -38.59 -3.40
N ARG A 1100 -22.89 -37.79 -2.78
CA ARG A 1100 -24.35 -37.99 -2.78
C ARG A 1100 -25.01 -37.72 -4.13
N THR A 1101 -24.63 -36.65 -4.83
CA THR A 1101 -25.37 -36.18 -6.02
C THR A 1101 -24.77 -36.63 -7.35
N VAL A 1102 -23.48 -36.94 -7.38
CA VAL A 1102 -22.76 -37.31 -8.61
C VAL A 1102 -22.32 -38.77 -8.58
N ILE A 1103 -21.55 -39.16 -7.56
CA ILE A 1103 -20.86 -40.45 -7.52
C ILE A 1103 -21.82 -41.61 -7.24
N LEU A 1104 -22.63 -41.53 -6.18
CA LEU A 1104 -23.57 -42.59 -5.80
C LEU A 1104 -24.63 -42.91 -6.89
N PRO A 1105 -25.29 -41.92 -7.52
CA PRO A 1105 -26.22 -42.18 -8.62
C PRO A 1105 -25.53 -42.82 -9.82
N TYR A 1106 -24.31 -42.42 -10.13
CA TYR A 1106 -23.51 -43.00 -11.20
C TYR A 1106 -23.13 -44.46 -10.91
N TRP A 1107 -22.58 -44.76 -9.74
CA TRP A 1107 -22.23 -46.13 -9.33
C TRP A 1107 -23.44 -47.05 -9.31
N LYS A 1108 -24.58 -46.56 -8.81
CA LYS A 1108 -25.84 -47.31 -8.83
C LYS A 1108 -26.29 -47.67 -10.24
N LYS A 1109 -26.07 -46.78 -11.24
CA LYS A 1109 -26.42 -47.04 -12.65
C LYS A 1109 -25.60 -48.18 -13.25
N LEU A 1110 -24.38 -48.44 -12.76
CA LEU A 1110 -23.52 -49.53 -13.24
C LEU A 1110 -23.91 -50.91 -12.67
N LEU A 1111 -24.59 -50.95 -11.53
CA LEU A 1111 -25.01 -52.20 -10.89
C LEU A 1111 -26.20 -52.86 -11.61
N ALA A 1112 -26.10 -54.17 -11.83
CA ALA A 1112 -27.20 -55.01 -12.28
C ALA A 1112 -28.37 -54.96 -11.28
N SER A 1113 -29.57 -55.34 -11.73
CA SER A 1113 -30.76 -55.37 -10.87
C SER A 1113 -30.65 -56.29 -9.64
N SER A 1114 -29.75 -57.27 -9.69
CA SER A 1114 -29.38 -58.16 -8.57
C SER A 1114 -28.00 -57.86 -7.99
N GLY A 1115 -27.32 -56.82 -8.47
CA GLY A 1115 -25.98 -56.46 -8.05
C GLY A 1115 -25.95 -55.75 -6.69
N GLN A 1116 -24.77 -55.59 -6.11
CA GLN A 1116 -24.60 -54.94 -4.80
C GLN A 1116 -23.47 -53.92 -4.77
N LEU A 1117 -23.66 -52.86 -4.00
CA LEU A 1117 -22.62 -51.90 -3.60
C LEU A 1117 -22.08 -52.31 -2.22
N ARG A 1118 -20.77 -52.51 -2.10
CA ARG A 1118 -20.08 -52.79 -0.84
C ARG A 1118 -19.18 -51.62 -0.47
N VAL A 1119 -19.44 -50.95 0.65
CA VAL A 1119 -18.65 -49.79 1.10
C VAL A 1119 -17.94 -50.14 2.41
N VAL A 1120 -16.62 -49.96 2.44
CA VAL A 1120 -15.78 -50.06 3.64
C VAL A 1120 -15.12 -48.70 3.87
N CYS A 1121 -15.32 -48.09 5.03
CA CYS A 1121 -14.74 -46.79 5.40
C CYS A 1121 -14.64 -46.64 6.93
N PRO A 1122 -13.90 -45.63 7.44
CA PRO A 1122 -13.81 -45.35 8.87
C PRO A 1122 -15.17 -45.18 9.55
N ASP A 1123 -15.34 -45.77 10.73
CA ASP A 1123 -16.56 -45.71 11.53
C ASP A 1123 -16.43 -44.60 12.56
N LEU A 1124 -17.05 -43.44 12.30
CA LEU A 1124 -16.98 -42.29 13.18
C LEU A 1124 -17.54 -42.59 14.57
N SER A 1125 -18.62 -43.36 14.66
CA SER A 1125 -19.24 -43.75 15.94
C SER A 1125 -18.28 -44.59 16.78
N ALA A 1126 -17.60 -45.56 16.16
CA ALA A 1126 -16.63 -46.41 16.86
C ALA A 1126 -15.33 -45.69 17.23
N LEU A 1127 -14.84 -44.81 16.35
CA LEU A 1127 -13.66 -43.97 16.60
C LEU A 1127 -13.89 -43.05 17.81
N VAL A 1128 -15.03 -42.37 17.84
CA VAL A 1128 -15.44 -41.51 18.97
C VAL A 1128 -15.56 -42.31 20.25
N ASN A 1129 -16.23 -43.47 20.21
CA ASN A 1129 -16.40 -44.33 21.38
C ASN A 1129 -15.06 -44.87 21.92
N SER A 1130 -14.12 -45.26 21.05
CA SER A 1130 -12.82 -45.79 21.48
C SER A 1130 -11.89 -44.71 22.04
N ALA A 1131 -11.93 -43.49 21.49
CA ALA A 1131 -11.20 -42.35 22.01
C ALA A 1131 -11.73 -41.93 23.40
N ALA A 1132 -13.05 -41.95 23.59
CA ALA A 1132 -13.69 -41.64 24.87
C ALA A 1132 -13.33 -42.63 26.00
N THR A 1133 -12.91 -43.85 25.66
CA THR A 1133 -12.49 -44.89 26.63
C THR A 1133 -10.96 -45.05 26.75
N GLU A 1134 -10.17 -44.08 26.26
CA GLU A 1134 -8.68 -44.10 26.26
C GLU A 1134 -8.04 -45.26 25.47
N ASN A 1135 -8.79 -45.94 24.60
CA ASN A 1135 -8.30 -47.07 23.81
C ASN A 1135 -7.71 -46.67 22.44
N LEU A 1136 -7.78 -45.38 22.11
CA LEU A 1136 -7.22 -44.75 20.91
C LEU A 1136 -6.51 -43.45 21.33
N SER A 1137 -5.27 -43.21 20.89
CA SER A 1137 -4.59 -41.93 21.20
C SER A 1137 -5.17 -40.78 20.37
N MET A 1138 -4.96 -39.54 20.83
CA MET A 1138 -5.44 -38.35 20.11
C MET A 1138 -4.78 -38.19 18.73
N ASP A 1139 -3.51 -38.57 18.60
CA ASP A 1139 -2.82 -38.57 17.30
C ASP A 1139 -3.43 -39.61 16.36
N GLN A 1140 -3.79 -40.80 16.86
CA GLN A 1140 -4.48 -41.83 16.08
C GLN A 1140 -5.88 -41.39 15.67
N LEU A 1141 -6.59 -40.64 16.52
CA LEU A 1141 -7.90 -40.08 16.20
C LEU A 1141 -7.82 -38.99 15.13
N ALA A 1142 -6.85 -38.07 15.26
CA ALA A 1142 -6.64 -37.00 14.30
C ALA A 1142 -6.28 -37.55 12.93
N VAL A 1143 -5.37 -38.53 12.87
CA VAL A 1143 -5.00 -39.22 11.63
C VAL A 1143 -6.22 -39.90 10.99
N ALA A 1144 -7.11 -40.54 11.77
CA ALA A 1144 -8.31 -41.20 11.25
C ALA A 1144 -9.41 -40.24 10.77
N ILE A 1145 -9.49 -39.01 11.32
CA ILE A 1145 -10.52 -38.01 10.97
C ILE A 1145 -10.08 -37.10 9.83
N PHE A 1146 -8.79 -36.80 9.73
CA PHE A 1146 -8.25 -35.85 8.75
C PHE A 1146 -7.50 -36.51 7.60
N GLY A 1147 -7.08 -37.77 7.70
CA GLY A 1147 -6.33 -38.44 6.64
C GLY A 1147 -4.92 -37.85 6.51
N LEU A 1148 -4.05 -38.23 7.45
CA LEU A 1148 -2.69 -37.70 7.59
C LEU A 1148 -1.62 -38.79 7.40
N GLN A 1149 -1.89 -39.78 6.55
CA GLN A 1149 -1.03 -40.94 6.31
C GLN A 1149 -0.21 -40.76 5.01
N ASP A 1150 1.02 -40.26 5.18
CA ASP A 1150 2.20 -40.53 4.35
C ASP A 1150 2.24 -40.22 2.83
N TYR A 1151 1.28 -39.49 2.21
CA TYR A 1151 1.48 -38.92 0.85
C TYR A 1151 0.50 -37.77 0.48
N SER A 1152 0.79 -37.05 -0.61
CA SER A 1152 -0.06 -35.96 -1.12
C SER A 1152 -1.40 -36.49 -1.65
N GLY A 1153 -2.51 -36.02 -1.08
CA GLY A 1153 -3.88 -36.39 -1.48
C GLY A 1153 -4.60 -37.37 -0.53
N ASP A 1154 -4.04 -37.65 0.65
CA ASP A 1154 -4.66 -38.51 1.68
C ASP A 1154 -5.72 -37.79 2.54
N ASP A 1155 -6.23 -36.62 2.14
CA ASP A 1155 -7.15 -35.85 3.00
C ASP A 1155 -8.54 -36.49 3.08
N HIS A 1156 -9.02 -36.76 4.30
CA HIS A 1156 -10.41 -37.17 4.53
C HIS A 1156 -11.31 -35.92 4.52
N LEU A 1157 -12.17 -35.77 3.51
CA LEU A 1157 -13.10 -34.64 3.38
C LEU A 1157 -14.46 -34.90 4.07
N ALA A 1158 -14.82 -36.16 4.30
CA ALA A 1158 -16.07 -36.57 4.94
C ALA A 1158 -15.86 -37.71 5.95
N MET A 1159 -16.75 -37.80 6.94
CA MET A 1159 -16.81 -38.89 7.91
C MET A 1159 -18.24 -39.40 8.04
N TYR A 1160 -18.40 -40.69 8.30
CA TYR A 1160 -19.70 -41.35 8.30
C TYR A 1160 -19.91 -42.19 9.57
N THR A 1161 -21.15 -42.24 10.03
CA THR A 1161 -21.61 -43.27 10.98
C THR A 1161 -22.35 -44.35 10.20
N PRO A 1162 -22.55 -45.56 10.78
CA PRO A 1162 -23.37 -46.59 10.14
C PRO A 1162 -24.77 -46.07 9.76
N GLU A 1163 -25.35 -45.20 10.59
CA GLU A 1163 -26.67 -44.61 10.39
C GLU A 1163 -26.66 -43.59 9.25
N SER A 1164 -25.72 -42.63 9.25
CA SER A 1164 -25.71 -41.55 8.24
C SER A 1164 -25.40 -42.05 6.83
N LEU A 1165 -24.52 -43.05 6.71
CA LEU A 1165 -24.24 -43.68 5.42
C LEU A 1165 -25.39 -44.58 4.96
N THR A 1166 -26.07 -45.26 5.89
CA THR A 1166 -27.28 -46.05 5.57
C THR A 1166 -28.38 -45.14 5.01
N GLU A 1167 -28.64 -44.00 5.66
CA GLU A 1167 -29.63 -43.04 5.19
C GLU A 1167 -29.27 -42.52 3.80
N MET A 1168 -28.03 -42.09 3.57
CA MET A 1168 -27.58 -41.60 2.27
C MET A 1168 -27.74 -42.65 1.15
N LEU A 1169 -27.43 -43.92 1.42
CA LEU A 1169 -27.59 -45.01 0.46
C LEU A 1169 -29.08 -45.27 0.14
N LEU A 1170 -29.96 -45.23 1.15
CA LEU A 1170 -31.40 -45.35 0.93
C LEU A 1170 -31.96 -44.17 0.10
N GLU A 1171 -31.52 -42.95 0.38
CA GLU A 1171 -31.90 -41.75 -0.39
C GLU A 1171 -31.41 -41.77 -1.84
N ALA A 1172 -30.20 -42.30 -2.08
CA ALA A 1172 -29.71 -42.56 -3.45
C ALA A 1172 -30.54 -43.65 -4.17
N GLY A 1173 -31.52 -44.24 -3.48
CA GLY A 1173 -32.55 -45.13 -4.00
C GLY A 1173 -32.12 -46.59 -4.04
N PHE A 1174 -31.20 -47.01 -3.18
CA PHE A 1174 -30.99 -48.42 -2.88
C PHE A 1174 -32.19 -48.92 -2.04
N ALA A 1175 -32.72 -50.09 -2.36
CA ALA A 1175 -33.94 -50.62 -1.73
C ALA A 1175 -33.68 -51.36 -0.42
N LYS A 1176 -32.47 -51.88 -0.25
CA LYS A 1176 -32.02 -52.56 0.97
C LYS A 1176 -30.58 -52.14 1.25
N VAL A 1177 -30.30 -51.77 2.49
CA VAL A 1177 -28.95 -51.54 3.01
C VAL A 1177 -28.78 -52.41 4.26
N GLU A 1178 -27.62 -53.05 4.39
CA GLU A 1178 -27.27 -53.95 5.49
C GLU A 1178 -25.89 -53.57 6.01
N VAL A 1179 -25.79 -53.24 7.31
CA VAL A 1179 -24.50 -53.02 7.98
C VAL A 1179 -23.94 -54.38 8.35
N VAL A 1180 -22.88 -54.81 7.64
CA VAL A 1180 -22.24 -56.12 7.80
C VAL A 1180 -21.27 -56.12 8.99
N ALA A 1181 -20.58 -55.00 9.21
CA ALA A 1181 -19.73 -54.79 10.36
C ALA A 1181 -19.73 -53.30 10.74
N SER A 1182 -19.65 -53.02 12.04
CA SER A 1182 -19.43 -51.67 12.59
C SER A 1182 -18.41 -51.78 13.71
N GLY A 1183 -17.54 -50.76 13.83
CA GLY A 1183 -16.46 -50.71 14.80
C GLY A 1183 -15.47 -51.87 14.70
N ARG A 1184 -15.24 -52.40 13.51
CA ARG A 1184 -14.22 -53.44 13.30
C ARG A 1184 -12.84 -52.80 13.38
N ARG A 1185 -11.94 -53.37 14.18
CA ARG A 1185 -10.57 -52.86 14.30
C ARG A 1185 -9.74 -53.25 13.08
N ASN A 1186 -9.14 -52.26 12.43
CA ASN A 1186 -8.22 -52.46 11.31
C ASN A 1186 -6.98 -51.57 11.50
N GLY A 1187 -5.81 -52.17 11.75
CA GLY A 1187 -4.61 -51.43 12.12
C GLY A 1187 -4.81 -50.53 13.36
N GLY A 1188 -4.46 -49.25 13.23
CA GLY A 1188 -4.62 -48.22 14.25
C GLY A 1188 -5.99 -47.52 14.29
N THR A 1189 -6.99 -47.99 13.52
CA THR A 1189 -8.29 -47.33 13.35
C THR A 1189 -9.47 -48.30 13.50
N TYR A 1190 -10.69 -47.75 13.45
CA TYR A 1190 -11.97 -48.48 13.43
C TYR A 1190 -12.73 -48.20 12.14
N GLU A 1191 -13.23 -49.25 11.51
CA GLU A 1191 -13.95 -49.20 10.24
C GLU A 1191 -15.33 -49.86 10.34
N MET A 1192 -16.19 -49.54 9.37
CA MET A 1192 -17.48 -50.16 9.14
C MET A 1192 -17.58 -50.68 7.71
N GLU A 1193 -18.49 -51.63 7.51
CA GLU A 1193 -18.79 -52.26 6.22
C GLU A 1193 -20.29 -52.33 6.01
N LEU A 1194 -20.75 -51.79 4.87
CA LEU A 1194 -22.15 -51.80 4.47
C LEU A 1194 -22.32 -52.44 3.09
N LEU A 1195 -23.43 -53.16 2.91
CA LEU A 1195 -23.91 -53.68 1.64
C LEU A 1195 -25.21 -52.99 1.25
N ALA A 1196 -25.35 -52.57 0.00
CA ALA A 1196 -26.56 -51.94 -0.52
C ALA A 1196 -26.99 -52.54 -1.86
N TRP A 1197 -28.28 -52.82 -2.02
CA TRP A 1197 -28.86 -53.39 -3.24
C TRP A 1197 -29.84 -52.41 -3.91
N PRO A 1198 -29.75 -52.19 -5.24
CA PRO A 1198 -30.65 -51.32 -5.97
C PRO A 1198 -32.08 -51.88 -6.02
N ALA A 1199 -33.08 -51.01 -6.19
CA ALA A 1199 -34.47 -51.43 -6.34
C ALA A 1199 -34.70 -52.24 -7.63
N ILE A 1200 -35.47 -53.33 -7.54
CA ILE A 1200 -35.89 -54.12 -8.72
C ILE A 1200 -36.78 -53.24 -9.60
N GLN A 1201 -36.27 -52.78 -10.75
CA GLN A 1201 -37.11 -52.15 -11.77
C GLN A 1201 -37.98 -53.20 -12.45
N ALA A 1202 -39.30 -53.07 -12.35
CA ALA A 1202 -40.21 -53.77 -13.25
C ALA A 1202 -39.95 -53.30 -14.70
N PRO A 1203 -39.89 -54.20 -15.70
CA PRO A 1203 -39.59 -53.81 -17.07
C PRO A 1203 -40.66 -52.86 -17.61
N LYS A 1204 -40.24 -51.68 -18.08
CA LYS A 1204 -41.13 -50.74 -18.79
C LYS A 1204 -41.66 -51.39 -20.08
N PRO A 1205 -42.96 -51.27 -20.41
CA PRO A 1205 -43.50 -51.80 -21.65
C PRO A 1205 -42.87 -51.13 -22.87
N LYS A 1206 -42.48 -51.94 -23.86
CA LYS A 1206 -41.88 -51.49 -25.14
C LYS A 1206 -42.81 -50.49 -25.83
N ALA A 1207 -42.33 -49.26 -26.03
CA ALA A 1207 -42.96 -48.30 -26.92
C ALA A 1207 -42.98 -48.86 -28.35
N ALA A 1208 -44.15 -48.81 -28.98
CA ALA A 1208 -44.39 -49.28 -30.33
C ALA A 1208 -43.52 -48.52 -31.34
N GLN A 1209 -42.78 -49.27 -32.16
CA GLN A 1209 -42.08 -48.77 -33.34
C GLN A 1209 -43.11 -48.28 -34.37
N THR A 1210 -43.26 -46.97 -34.53
CA THR A 1210 -43.78 -46.40 -35.78
C THR A 1210 -42.67 -46.45 -36.83
N ALA A 1211 -42.82 -47.39 -37.76
CA ALA A 1211 -41.97 -47.57 -38.92
C ALA A 1211 -42.14 -46.39 -39.89
N ASN A 1212 -41.09 -45.59 -40.07
CA ASN A 1212 -40.94 -44.71 -41.22
C ASN A 1212 -40.44 -45.54 -42.41
N THR A 1213 -41.36 -45.95 -43.26
CA THR A 1213 -41.04 -46.61 -44.53
C THR A 1213 -40.67 -45.54 -45.56
N LYS A 1214 -39.39 -45.47 -45.94
CA LYS A 1214 -38.96 -44.84 -47.19
C LYS A 1214 -39.42 -45.72 -48.35
N ILE A 1215 -40.20 -45.17 -49.28
CA ILE A 1215 -40.41 -45.75 -50.60
C ILE A 1215 -39.87 -44.77 -51.63
N SER A 1216 -38.78 -45.18 -52.30
CA SER A 1216 -38.40 -44.69 -53.63
C SER A 1216 -38.51 -45.89 -54.59
N GLY A 1217 -39.26 -45.74 -55.68
CA GLY A 1217 -39.33 -46.76 -56.73
C GLY A 1217 -40.63 -46.76 -57.53
N GLU A 1218 -40.57 -46.16 -58.71
CA GLU A 1218 -41.58 -46.10 -59.76
C GLU A 1218 -42.09 -47.49 -60.23
N LYS A 1219 -43.39 -47.60 -60.58
CA LYS A 1219 -43.87 -47.89 -61.95
C LYS A 1219 -45.38 -48.18 -62.00
N LYS A 1220 -46.02 -47.49 -62.95
CA LYS A 1220 -47.35 -47.67 -63.56
C LYS A 1220 -48.58 -47.26 -62.76
#